data_AF-A0A9W9E9V4-F1
#
_entry.id   AF-A0A9W9E9V4-F1
#
_cell.length_a   1.000
_cell.length_b   1.000
_cell.length_c   1.000
_cell.angle_alpha   90.00
_cell.angle_beta   90.00
_cell.angle_gamma   90.00
#
_symmetry.space_group_name_H-M   'P 1'
#
loop_
_entity.id
_entity.type
_entity.pdbx_description
1 polymer ?
#
loop_
_entity_poly.entity_id
_entity_poly.type
_entity_poly.pdbx_seq_one_letter_code
_entity_poly.pdbx_strand_id
1 'polypeptide(L)'
;MEKSFLVPCPPFELQLSHLDRTFPPTHSKRILCFSLSPDVDRQRVVDYLYIAFHHTVQRVPFLAGSIVPFSEEEGGRPWLRNLIPQGNARLEIKDLSSELSFAELEKSNFSQNLLDTEKLCPLPDVAYVSEEPVPVCAFQANFIEGGLLLVVSIVHIAADGRGVTQVINIFANQLVKAQSGELGFPLKQREDIYQSDRTVLVTGNGAQGAIENHAAWTSEPMSAHLQIRDVETSCRTFRISAKALVELKRVASAPSRGPDAWISTNDAITGFIWRSIMLARQRAGILADGATTHLAQPIDCRTLLRLPDPYFGNVLYVTKTSTPLAVIADDQRGIAEASFMVRAELNSMTGEKFRDLLAYAERTEKEFHTRGNIIEDLATGGLMITSHFKFGLHEMDFGPIFGDGHMKALRLPATGTVCGVIIVMPRLDDGSCEFLITEEPKTIQCLLEDDVFTRFTREGDATIPAAIAQPNNTKIPSTLCVSNVDASHVGTIRIIQLYRPETKNAISRQMLQELSQQIEEIHSEKSASGTRALILASAVDNVFCAGADLKERKKMSVSETQQFLVALRDMFSRLAALPIPTIACVSGLALGGGLELALCCHLRVFSSNARVGLPETRLAIIPGAGGTYRLSKIVGSSNALDLVLTGRHLEASEAASMGLCHRLVTVDAEGTGQSPDKQRALSIETGIALAQEICMGGPVAVRAAVSALAVPGEATENAAYDSVLETKDRIEALQAYSEKRKPIFTGE
;
A
#
# COMPACT_ATOMS: atom_id res chain seq x y z
N MET A 1 12.91 -31.08 -16.14
CA MET A 1 14.14 -30.77 -15.39
C MET A 1 13.86 -30.85 -13.91
N GLU A 2 14.33 -31.88 -13.20
CA GLU A 2 14.17 -32.00 -11.75
C GLU A 2 15.53 -31.89 -11.07
N LYS A 3 15.67 -30.96 -10.12
CA LYS A 3 16.89 -30.73 -9.35
C LYS A 3 16.53 -30.34 -7.91
N SER A 4 17.37 -30.73 -6.96
CA SER A 4 17.25 -30.31 -5.56
C SER A 4 18.58 -29.75 -5.09
N PHE A 5 18.54 -28.56 -4.50
CA PHE A 5 19.69 -27.88 -3.93
C PHE A 5 19.53 -27.77 -2.43
N LEU A 6 20.59 -28.14 -1.71
CA LEU A 6 20.68 -27.98 -0.27
C LEU A 6 21.71 -26.90 0.04
N VAL A 7 21.32 -25.95 0.89
CA VAL A 7 22.22 -24.96 1.47
C VAL A 7 22.42 -25.35 2.94
N PRO A 8 23.63 -25.76 3.35
CA PRO A 8 23.91 -26.12 4.72
C PRO A 8 23.62 -24.98 5.68
N CYS A 9 23.13 -25.34 6.87
CA CYS A 9 22.81 -24.37 7.91
C CYS A 9 24.04 -23.59 8.37
N PRO A 10 24.09 -22.27 8.17
CA PRO A 10 25.13 -21.45 8.77
C PRO A 10 24.94 -21.38 10.29
N PRO A 11 26.00 -21.12 11.07
CA PRO A 11 25.90 -21.00 12.52
C PRO A 11 24.93 -19.89 12.95
N PHE A 12 24.01 -20.19 13.86
CA PHE A 12 23.16 -19.19 14.50
C PHE A 12 22.70 -19.59 15.91
N GLU A 13 22.42 -18.58 16.71
CA GLU A 13 21.76 -18.67 18.02
C GLU A 13 20.51 -17.79 17.98
N LEU A 14 19.34 -18.42 17.86
CA LEU A 14 18.05 -17.74 17.80
C LEU A 14 17.18 -18.22 18.97
N GLN A 15 16.93 -17.34 19.92
CA GLN A 15 15.94 -17.61 20.97
C GLN A 15 14.58 -17.05 20.52
N LEU A 16 13.57 -17.92 20.46
CA LEU A 16 12.20 -17.54 20.12
C LEU A 16 11.55 -16.80 21.29
N SER A 17 10.76 -15.76 20.99
CA SER A 17 9.97 -15.07 22.00
C SER A 17 8.80 -15.95 22.48
N HIS A 18 8.21 -15.62 23.62
CA HIS A 18 7.00 -16.29 24.08
C HIS A 18 5.85 -16.11 23.06
N LEU A 19 5.81 -14.97 22.37
CA LEU A 19 4.81 -14.73 21.33
C LEU A 19 5.01 -15.65 20.11
N ASP A 20 6.25 -15.86 19.65
CA ASP A 20 6.54 -16.81 18.56
C ASP A 20 5.95 -18.20 18.86
N ARG A 21 5.98 -18.60 20.15
CA ARG A 21 5.46 -19.87 20.65
C ARG A 21 3.93 -19.92 20.78
N THR A 22 3.23 -18.78 20.74
CA THR A 22 1.75 -18.77 20.73
C THR A 22 1.17 -19.17 19.38
N PHE A 23 1.98 -19.09 18.32
CA PHE A 23 1.54 -19.41 16.97
C PHE A 23 1.78 -20.89 16.65
N PRO A 24 0.96 -21.52 15.79
CA PRO A 24 1.64 -21.84 14.53
C PRO A 24 1.87 -23.30 14.15
N PRO A 25 2.95 -23.98 14.55
CA PRO A 25 4.02 -24.42 13.61
C PRO A 25 3.56 -24.85 12.19
N THR A 26 3.06 -23.92 11.37
CA THR A 26 2.58 -24.17 10.01
C THR A 26 3.36 -23.31 9.04
N HIS A 27 3.61 -23.84 7.85
CA HIS A 27 4.30 -23.09 6.81
C HIS A 27 3.32 -22.14 6.15
N SER A 28 3.62 -20.85 6.25
CA SER A 28 3.01 -19.86 5.38
C SER A 28 3.59 -20.07 3.98
N LYS A 29 2.71 -20.39 3.03
CA LYS A 29 3.06 -20.66 1.63
C LYS A 29 2.63 -19.48 0.74
N ARG A 30 3.56 -19.01 -0.10
CA ARG A 30 3.32 -17.94 -1.08
C ARG A 30 3.76 -18.39 -2.45
N ILE A 31 2.87 -18.31 -3.44
CA ILE A 31 3.12 -18.65 -4.83
C ILE A 31 3.32 -17.34 -5.60
N LEU A 32 4.55 -17.04 -6.00
CA LEU A 32 4.91 -15.88 -6.78
C LEU A 32 4.94 -16.29 -8.27
N CYS A 33 4.09 -15.67 -9.08
CA CYS A 33 3.90 -16.03 -10.48
C CYS A 33 4.71 -15.12 -11.40
N PHE A 34 5.60 -15.69 -12.21
CA PHE A 34 6.43 -14.95 -13.18
C PHE A 34 6.20 -15.44 -14.60
N SER A 35 6.09 -14.51 -15.55
CA SER A 35 6.16 -14.82 -16.98
C SER A 35 7.61 -15.09 -17.38
N LEU A 36 7.83 -16.04 -18.28
CA LEU A 36 9.14 -16.35 -18.86
C LEU A 36 9.10 -16.24 -20.37
N SER A 37 10.18 -15.67 -20.94
CA SER A 37 10.32 -15.60 -22.40
C SER A 37 10.47 -17.02 -22.99
N PRO A 38 9.90 -17.32 -24.17
CA PRO A 38 10.01 -18.64 -24.79
C PRO A 38 11.45 -19.10 -25.06
N ASP A 39 12.36 -18.14 -25.25
CA ASP A 39 13.80 -18.32 -25.54
C ASP A 39 14.68 -18.26 -24.27
N VAL A 40 14.08 -18.20 -23.07
CA VAL A 40 14.86 -18.13 -21.83
C VAL A 40 15.67 -19.42 -21.61
N ASP A 41 16.95 -19.25 -21.25
CA ASP A 41 17.77 -20.35 -20.79
C ASP A 41 17.34 -20.78 -19.39
N ARG A 42 16.57 -21.87 -19.32
CA ARG A 42 16.08 -22.44 -18.06
C ARG A 42 17.20 -22.85 -17.11
N GLN A 43 18.34 -23.31 -17.63
CA GLN A 43 19.47 -23.69 -16.76
C GLN A 43 20.06 -22.44 -16.09
N ARG A 44 20.15 -21.34 -16.83
CA ARG A 44 20.60 -20.05 -16.29
C ARG A 44 19.64 -19.49 -15.23
N VAL A 45 18.33 -19.65 -15.42
CA VAL A 45 17.33 -19.33 -14.38
C VAL A 45 17.61 -20.13 -13.10
N VAL A 46 17.83 -21.45 -13.22
CA VAL A 46 18.14 -22.32 -12.07
C VAL A 46 19.41 -21.88 -11.35
N ASP A 47 20.47 -21.55 -12.09
CA ASP A 47 21.74 -21.13 -11.50
C ASP A 47 21.57 -19.82 -10.70
N TYR A 48 20.84 -18.84 -11.25
CA TYR A 48 20.55 -17.59 -10.55
C TYR A 48 19.68 -17.78 -9.31
N LEU A 49 18.64 -18.62 -9.39
CA LEU A 49 17.80 -18.96 -8.25
C LEU A 49 18.63 -19.62 -7.14
N TYR A 50 19.54 -20.53 -7.48
CA TYR A 50 20.40 -21.21 -6.50
C TYR A 50 21.40 -20.25 -5.85
N ILE A 51 22.07 -19.40 -6.62
CA ILE A 51 22.98 -18.36 -6.09
C ILE A 51 22.21 -17.42 -5.15
N ALA A 52 21.05 -16.92 -5.57
CA ALA A 52 20.22 -16.03 -4.77
C ALA A 52 19.74 -16.68 -3.47
N PHE A 53 19.28 -17.94 -3.56
CA PHE A 53 18.83 -18.71 -2.41
C PHE A 53 19.97 -18.94 -1.41
N HIS A 54 21.15 -19.36 -1.89
CA HIS A 54 22.34 -19.53 -1.05
C HIS A 54 22.65 -18.25 -0.28
N HIS A 55 22.79 -17.12 -0.97
CA HIS A 55 23.13 -15.84 -0.32
C HIS A 55 22.01 -15.31 0.59
N THR A 56 20.76 -15.66 0.33
CA THR A 56 19.63 -15.36 1.23
C THR A 56 19.77 -16.12 2.54
N VAL A 57 20.07 -17.42 2.47
CA VAL A 57 20.32 -18.26 3.66
C VAL A 57 21.54 -17.80 4.44
N GLN A 58 22.63 -17.40 3.77
CA GLN A 58 23.80 -16.83 4.48
C GLN A 58 23.45 -15.55 5.24
N ARG A 59 22.55 -14.72 4.69
CA ARG A 59 22.09 -13.48 5.33
C ARG A 59 21.07 -13.73 6.44
N VAL A 60 20.25 -14.76 6.30
CA VAL A 60 19.19 -15.15 7.25
C VAL A 60 19.35 -16.63 7.63
N PRO A 61 20.35 -16.97 8.47
CA PRO A 61 20.77 -18.36 8.70
C PRO A 61 19.68 -19.28 9.24
N PHE A 62 18.76 -18.75 10.05
CA PHE A 62 17.68 -19.55 10.64
C PHE A 62 16.73 -20.16 9.60
N LEU A 63 16.74 -19.71 8.34
CA LEU A 63 16.00 -20.35 7.25
C LEU A 63 16.46 -21.79 6.99
N ALA A 64 17.72 -22.10 7.27
CA ALA A 64 18.27 -23.45 7.13
C ALA A 64 18.17 -24.29 8.42
N GLY A 65 17.57 -23.73 9.48
CA GLY A 65 17.32 -24.45 10.73
C GLY A 65 16.13 -25.39 10.65
N SER A 66 15.90 -26.08 11.76
CA SER A 66 14.75 -26.96 11.97
C SER A 66 13.98 -26.53 13.20
N ILE A 67 12.66 -26.66 13.14
CA ILE A 67 11.80 -26.63 14.32
C ILE A 67 11.71 -28.04 14.91
N VAL A 68 12.00 -28.19 16.21
CA VAL A 68 12.00 -29.47 16.92
C VAL A 68 11.05 -29.46 18.10
N PRO A 69 10.39 -30.59 18.43
CA PRO A 69 9.62 -30.71 19.67
C PRO A 69 10.46 -30.37 20.89
N PHE A 70 9.81 -29.79 21.91
CA PHE A 70 10.39 -29.68 23.25
C PHE A 70 10.57 -31.08 23.85
N SER A 71 11.55 -31.27 24.74
CA SER A 71 11.72 -32.55 25.43
C SER A 71 10.55 -32.83 26.39
N GLU A 72 10.36 -34.09 26.79
CA GLU A 72 9.36 -34.44 27.81
C GLU A 72 9.62 -33.71 29.14
N GLU A 73 10.89 -33.50 29.49
CA GLU A 73 11.33 -32.73 30.69
C GLU A 73 10.90 -31.27 30.64
N GLU A 74 10.68 -30.72 29.45
CA GLU A 74 10.17 -29.37 29.23
C GLU A 74 8.63 -29.29 29.30
N GLY A 75 7.96 -30.31 29.83
CA GLY A 75 6.59 -30.22 30.32
C GLY A 75 5.50 -30.73 29.36
N GLY A 76 5.83 -31.61 28.42
CA GLY A 76 4.82 -32.29 27.60
C GLY A 76 3.99 -31.34 26.73
N ARG A 77 4.67 -30.46 25.97
CA ARG A 77 4.06 -29.47 25.07
C ARG A 77 4.12 -29.94 23.61
N PRO A 78 3.22 -30.84 23.15
CA PRO A 78 3.41 -31.55 21.88
C PRO A 78 3.35 -30.66 20.64
N TRP A 79 2.84 -29.42 20.73
CA TRP A 79 2.79 -28.46 19.62
C TRP A 79 3.81 -27.31 19.70
N LEU A 80 4.39 -27.03 20.87
CA LEU A 80 5.45 -26.04 20.95
C LEU A 80 6.71 -26.61 20.31
N ARG A 81 7.47 -25.74 19.63
CA ARG A 81 8.70 -26.13 18.95
C ARG A 81 9.79 -25.11 19.23
N ASN A 82 11.01 -25.61 19.41
CA ASN A 82 12.22 -24.80 19.42
C ASN A 82 12.83 -24.73 18.03
N LEU A 83 13.55 -23.66 17.73
CA LEU A 83 14.28 -23.52 16.47
C LEU A 83 15.77 -23.77 16.74
N ILE A 84 16.34 -24.77 16.06
CA ILE A 84 17.73 -25.19 16.26
C ILE A 84 18.54 -25.09 14.96
N PRO A 85 19.87 -24.84 15.04
CA PRO A 85 20.76 -24.74 13.88
C PRO A 85 21.12 -26.14 13.33
N GLN A 86 20.11 -26.94 13.02
CA GLN A 86 20.25 -28.25 12.38
C GLN A 86 19.43 -28.25 11.09
N GLY A 87 19.88 -29.03 10.10
CA GLY A 87 19.17 -29.18 8.83
C GLY A 87 19.82 -28.42 7.67
N ASN A 88 19.00 -28.19 6.64
CA ASN A 88 19.40 -27.50 5.41
C ASN A 88 18.22 -26.69 4.90
N ALA A 89 18.50 -25.51 4.35
CA ALA A 89 17.52 -24.81 3.52
C ALA A 89 17.49 -25.49 2.14
N ARG A 90 16.30 -25.72 1.61
CA ARG A 90 16.09 -26.48 0.38
C ARG A 90 15.46 -25.63 -0.72
N LEU A 91 16.03 -25.72 -1.92
CA LEU A 91 15.45 -25.20 -3.17
C LEU A 91 15.19 -26.37 -4.11
N GLU A 92 13.93 -26.62 -4.42
CA GLU A 92 13.51 -27.64 -5.39
C GLU A 92 13.20 -27.01 -6.75
N ILE A 93 13.58 -27.68 -7.81
CA ILE A 93 13.24 -27.32 -9.19
C ILE A 93 12.37 -28.43 -9.77
N LYS A 94 11.16 -28.06 -10.19
CA LYS A 94 10.23 -28.95 -10.90
C LYS A 94 9.89 -28.40 -12.27
N ASP A 95 9.52 -29.29 -13.18
CA ASP A 95 9.11 -28.94 -14.53
C ASP A 95 7.72 -29.49 -14.79
N LEU A 96 6.74 -28.60 -14.72
CA LEU A 96 5.31 -28.87 -14.93
C LEU A 96 4.84 -28.28 -16.26
N SER A 97 5.76 -28.04 -17.20
CA SER A 97 5.44 -27.37 -18.48
C SER A 97 4.46 -28.15 -19.35
N SER A 98 4.29 -29.45 -19.13
CA SER A 98 3.28 -30.27 -19.83
C SER A 98 1.91 -30.27 -19.15
N GLU A 99 1.81 -29.74 -17.93
CA GLU A 99 0.61 -29.82 -17.09
C GLU A 99 -0.05 -28.47 -16.85
N LEU A 100 0.73 -27.37 -16.89
CA LEU A 100 0.25 -26.04 -16.58
C LEU A 100 0.84 -25.00 -17.54
N SER A 101 0.02 -24.04 -17.93
CA SER A 101 0.40 -22.94 -18.83
C SER A 101 0.19 -21.59 -18.18
N PHE A 102 1.19 -20.71 -18.31
CA PHE A 102 1.14 -19.35 -17.77
C PHE A 102 0.01 -18.55 -18.42
N ALA A 103 -0.22 -18.74 -19.73
CA ALA A 103 -1.31 -18.06 -20.46
C ALA A 103 -2.69 -18.50 -19.97
N GLU A 104 -2.86 -19.78 -19.62
CA GLU A 104 -4.11 -20.29 -19.04
C GLU A 104 -4.34 -19.74 -17.63
N LEU A 105 -3.28 -19.69 -16.81
CA LEU A 105 -3.33 -19.05 -15.50
C LEU A 105 -3.74 -17.58 -15.64
N GLU A 106 -3.07 -16.80 -16.48
CA GLU A 106 -3.37 -15.38 -16.70
C GLU A 106 -4.82 -15.18 -17.18
N LYS A 107 -5.31 -16.00 -18.12
CA LYS A 107 -6.69 -15.97 -18.61
C LYS A 107 -7.72 -16.24 -17.50
N SER A 108 -7.37 -17.06 -16.52
CA SER A 108 -8.21 -17.37 -15.35
C SER A 108 -8.04 -16.39 -14.17
N ASN A 109 -7.21 -15.35 -14.33
CA ASN A 109 -6.70 -14.51 -13.24
C ASN A 109 -6.07 -15.33 -12.10
N PHE A 110 -5.22 -16.31 -12.47
CA PHE A 110 -4.48 -17.19 -11.58
C PHE A 110 -5.40 -17.88 -10.56
N SER A 111 -6.46 -18.52 -11.05
CA SER A 111 -7.45 -19.20 -10.21
C SER A 111 -6.82 -20.27 -9.32
N GLN A 112 -7.22 -20.31 -8.04
CA GLN A 112 -6.83 -21.34 -7.08
C GLN A 112 -7.06 -22.77 -7.61
N ASN A 113 -8.10 -22.98 -8.42
CA ASN A 113 -8.46 -24.30 -8.94
C ASN A 113 -7.41 -24.88 -9.91
N LEU A 114 -6.56 -24.05 -10.50
CA LEU A 114 -5.48 -24.47 -11.38
C LEU A 114 -4.14 -24.66 -10.65
N LEU A 115 -4.09 -24.31 -9.36
CA LEU A 115 -2.88 -24.33 -8.54
C LEU A 115 -2.93 -25.50 -7.56
N ASP A 116 -2.65 -26.70 -8.05
CA ASP A 116 -2.59 -27.92 -7.26
C ASP A 116 -1.51 -27.83 -6.16
N THR A 117 -1.95 -27.69 -4.92
CA THR A 117 -1.08 -27.52 -3.75
C THR A 117 -0.11 -28.69 -3.56
N GLU A 118 -0.57 -29.93 -3.78
CA GLU A 118 0.24 -31.13 -3.54
C GLU A 118 1.43 -31.20 -4.49
N LYS A 119 1.24 -30.73 -5.73
CA LYS A 119 2.30 -30.67 -6.73
C LYS A 119 3.23 -29.47 -6.50
N LEU A 120 2.63 -28.30 -6.25
CA LEU A 120 3.33 -27.01 -6.25
C LEU A 120 4.08 -26.70 -4.95
N CYS A 121 3.69 -27.29 -3.82
CA CYS A 121 4.25 -26.93 -2.52
C CYS A 121 5.19 -28.01 -1.95
N PRO A 122 6.42 -27.64 -1.51
CA PRO A 122 7.46 -28.61 -1.12
C PRO A 122 7.30 -29.22 0.29
N LEU A 123 6.28 -28.80 1.05
CA LEU A 123 6.07 -29.19 2.44
C LEU A 123 4.59 -29.51 2.71
N PRO A 124 4.29 -30.52 3.54
CA PRO A 124 2.92 -30.81 3.96
C PRO A 124 2.34 -29.63 4.76
N ASP A 125 1.01 -29.51 4.77
CA ASP A 125 0.31 -28.35 5.35
C ASP A 125 0.47 -28.20 6.87
N VAL A 126 0.84 -29.26 7.60
CA VAL A 126 0.73 -29.29 9.05
C VAL A 126 1.92 -30.01 9.70
N ALA A 127 2.71 -29.30 10.49
CA ALA A 127 3.74 -29.87 11.40
C ALA A 127 3.27 -29.94 12.86
N TYR A 128 1.98 -29.68 13.13
CA TYR A 128 1.43 -29.45 14.47
C TYR A 128 1.71 -30.55 15.49
N VAL A 129 1.92 -31.79 15.06
CA VAL A 129 2.13 -32.94 15.95
C VAL A 129 3.26 -33.86 15.47
N SER A 130 4.09 -33.42 14.51
CA SER A 130 5.21 -34.24 14.05
C SER A 130 6.27 -34.37 15.15
N GLU A 131 6.63 -35.60 15.53
CA GLU A 131 7.76 -35.88 16.42
C GLU A 131 9.11 -35.62 15.72
N GLU A 132 9.13 -35.64 14.39
CA GLU A 132 10.34 -35.38 13.60
C GLU A 132 10.62 -33.88 13.46
N PRO A 133 11.92 -33.48 13.43
CA PRO A 133 12.33 -32.12 13.07
C PRO A 133 11.76 -31.68 11.73
N VAL A 134 11.21 -30.47 11.66
CA VAL A 134 10.65 -29.92 10.42
C VAL A 134 11.48 -28.72 9.93
N PRO A 135 11.83 -28.63 8.64
CA PRO A 135 12.58 -27.50 8.11
C PRO A 135 11.86 -26.17 8.32
N VAL A 136 12.61 -25.12 8.66
CA VAL A 136 12.06 -23.76 8.80
C VAL A 136 11.56 -23.22 7.46
N CYS A 137 12.30 -23.50 6.39
CA CYS A 137 12.06 -22.93 5.07
C CYS A 137 12.24 -23.96 3.94
N ALA A 138 11.41 -23.86 2.91
CA ALA A 138 11.61 -24.54 1.63
C ALA A 138 11.12 -23.67 0.48
N PHE A 139 11.96 -23.54 -0.56
CA PHE A 139 11.61 -22.88 -1.81
C PHE A 139 11.40 -23.94 -2.88
N GLN A 140 10.43 -23.75 -3.76
CA GLN A 140 10.22 -24.61 -4.94
C GLN A 140 9.95 -23.74 -6.15
N ALA A 141 10.79 -23.86 -7.18
CA ALA A 141 10.59 -23.22 -8.47
C ALA A 141 9.98 -24.21 -9.44
N ASN A 142 8.74 -23.95 -9.85
CA ASN A 142 8.00 -24.78 -10.80
C ASN A 142 8.03 -24.11 -12.16
N PHE A 143 8.79 -24.64 -13.11
CA PHE A 143 8.70 -24.24 -14.50
C PHE A 143 7.35 -24.71 -15.06
N ILE A 144 6.65 -23.81 -15.73
CA ILE A 144 5.41 -24.09 -16.45
C ILE A 144 5.57 -23.60 -17.89
N GLU A 145 4.63 -23.94 -18.78
CA GLU A 145 4.69 -23.40 -20.14
C GLU A 145 4.60 -21.87 -20.11
N GLY A 146 5.61 -21.17 -20.62
CA GLY A 146 5.66 -19.71 -20.66
C GLY A 146 5.86 -19.01 -19.31
N GLY A 147 6.21 -19.73 -18.22
CA GLY A 147 6.33 -19.10 -16.91
C GLY A 147 7.05 -19.90 -15.83
N LEU A 148 7.12 -19.32 -14.63
CA LEU A 148 7.67 -19.94 -13.43
C LEU A 148 6.84 -19.55 -12.20
N LEU A 149 6.47 -20.55 -11.40
CA LEU A 149 5.81 -20.36 -10.11
C LEU A 149 6.81 -20.63 -8.99
N LEU A 150 7.26 -19.58 -8.31
CA LEU A 150 8.17 -19.67 -7.16
C LEU A 150 7.36 -19.77 -5.88
N VAL A 151 7.40 -20.93 -5.23
CA VAL A 151 6.75 -21.16 -3.94
C VAL A 151 7.73 -20.92 -2.82
N VAL A 152 7.40 -19.99 -1.92
CA VAL A 152 8.15 -19.67 -0.71
C VAL A 152 7.37 -20.17 0.49
N SER A 153 7.92 -21.16 1.20
CA SER A 153 7.33 -21.73 2.42
C SER A 153 8.20 -21.41 3.62
N ILE A 154 7.68 -20.68 4.61
CA ILE A 154 8.38 -20.37 5.87
C ILE A 154 7.44 -20.65 7.05
N VAL A 155 7.94 -21.35 8.08
CA VAL A 155 7.14 -21.66 9.27
C VAL A 155 6.80 -20.40 10.07
N HIS A 156 5.52 -20.28 10.46
CA HIS A 156 4.99 -19.06 11.09
C HIS A 156 5.63 -18.77 12.46
N ILE A 157 6.16 -19.77 13.17
CA ILE A 157 6.92 -19.57 14.42
C ILE A 157 8.22 -18.77 14.15
N ALA A 158 8.84 -18.96 12.99
CA ALA A 158 10.10 -18.29 12.67
C ALA A 158 9.88 -16.86 12.18
N ALA A 159 8.81 -16.60 11.42
CA ALA A 159 8.52 -15.30 10.87
C ALA A 159 7.02 -15.08 10.61
N ASP A 160 6.53 -13.88 10.92
CA ASP A 160 5.19 -13.44 10.53
C ASP A 160 5.14 -12.96 9.06
N GLY A 161 3.97 -12.52 8.60
CA GLY A 161 3.77 -12.07 7.22
C GLY A 161 4.72 -10.93 6.78
N ARG A 162 5.14 -10.04 7.69
CA ARG A 162 6.12 -8.99 7.39
C ARG A 162 7.53 -9.56 7.32
N GLY A 163 7.88 -10.45 8.25
CA GLY A 163 9.14 -11.20 8.23
C GLY A 163 9.35 -12.00 6.95
N VAL A 164 8.34 -12.75 6.50
CA VAL A 164 8.38 -13.50 5.23
C VAL A 164 8.56 -12.56 4.04
N THR A 165 7.85 -11.42 4.02
CA THR A 165 8.02 -10.40 2.97
C THR A 165 9.46 -9.87 2.93
N GLN A 166 10.08 -9.65 4.08
CA GLN A 166 11.47 -9.19 4.13
C GLN A 166 12.47 -10.25 3.66
N VAL A 167 12.19 -11.54 3.91
CA VAL A 167 13.00 -12.64 3.35
C VAL A 167 12.88 -12.65 1.82
N ILE A 168 11.68 -12.49 1.27
CA ILE A 168 11.46 -12.41 -0.18
C ILE A 168 12.18 -11.18 -0.77
N ASN A 169 12.13 -10.04 -0.10
CA ASN A 169 12.87 -8.84 -0.52
C ASN A 169 14.38 -9.08 -0.57
N ILE A 170 14.95 -9.73 0.46
CA ILE A 170 16.36 -10.13 0.45
C ILE A 170 16.65 -11.04 -0.74
N PHE A 171 15.81 -12.06 -0.96
CA PHE A 171 15.96 -12.99 -2.07
C PHE A 171 15.92 -12.29 -3.43
N ALA A 172 14.94 -11.42 -3.67
CA ALA A 172 14.82 -10.64 -4.90
C ALA A 172 16.08 -9.82 -5.18
N ASN A 173 16.60 -9.13 -4.15
CA ASN A 173 17.86 -8.39 -4.25
C ASN A 173 19.05 -9.30 -4.58
N GLN A 174 19.17 -10.47 -3.94
CA GLN A 174 20.26 -11.41 -4.29
C GLN A 174 20.11 -11.98 -5.70
N LEU A 175 18.87 -12.10 -6.20
CA LEU A 175 18.57 -12.59 -7.53
C LEU A 175 18.96 -11.59 -8.62
N VAL A 176 18.70 -10.29 -8.39
CA VAL A 176 19.20 -9.20 -9.26
C VAL A 176 20.74 -9.22 -9.28
N LYS A 177 21.38 -9.38 -8.12
CA LYS A 177 22.85 -9.43 -8.02
C LYS A 177 23.44 -10.64 -8.73
N ALA A 178 22.83 -11.82 -8.60
CA ALA A 178 23.24 -13.02 -9.33
C ALA A 178 23.15 -12.81 -10.85
N GLN A 179 22.07 -12.18 -11.33
CA GLN A 179 21.89 -11.88 -12.75
C GLN A 179 22.90 -10.87 -13.31
N SER A 180 23.29 -9.89 -12.49
CA SER A 180 24.30 -8.88 -12.86
C SER A 180 25.75 -9.40 -12.83
N GLY A 181 25.97 -10.56 -12.20
CA GLY A 181 27.31 -11.11 -11.95
C GLY A 181 28.02 -10.59 -10.69
N GLU A 182 27.37 -9.75 -9.88
CA GLU A 182 27.90 -9.33 -8.56
C GLU A 182 28.02 -10.53 -7.61
N LEU A 183 27.09 -11.48 -7.70
CA LEU A 183 27.15 -12.76 -7.00
C LEU A 183 27.31 -13.92 -7.98
N GLY A 184 28.09 -14.91 -7.59
CA GLY A 184 28.40 -16.06 -8.44
C GLY A 184 29.21 -17.11 -7.70
N PHE A 185 29.70 -18.10 -8.44
CA PHE A 185 30.54 -19.16 -7.89
C PHE A 185 31.99 -18.69 -7.67
N PRO A 186 32.72 -19.24 -6.67
CA PRO A 186 32.28 -20.27 -5.72
C PRO A 186 31.41 -19.69 -4.58
N LEU A 187 30.39 -20.45 -4.19
CA LEU A 187 29.50 -20.08 -3.07
C LEU A 187 30.22 -20.30 -1.74
N LYS A 188 30.35 -19.24 -0.94
CA LYS A 188 31.01 -19.28 0.37
C LYS A 188 29.99 -19.36 1.50
N GLN A 189 30.32 -20.13 2.54
CA GLN A 189 29.56 -20.13 3.78
C GLN A 189 30.00 -19.00 4.69
N ARG A 190 29.06 -18.50 5.48
CA ARG A 190 29.29 -17.57 6.57
C ARG A 190 29.94 -18.29 7.74
N GLU A 191 30.91 -17.64 8.37
CA GLU A 191 31.62 -18.18 9.53
C GLU A 191 31.17 -17.53 10.86
N ASP A 192 30.65 -16.30 10.82
CA ASP A 192 30.16 -15.62 12.01
C ASP A 192 28.77 -16.10 12.43
N ILE A 193 28.56 -16.21 13.75
CA ILE A 193 27.32 -16.68 14.35
C ILE A 193 26.28 -15.56 14.27
N TYR A 194 25.16 -15.83 13.60
CA TYR A 194 23.98 -14.95 13.68
C TYR A 194 23.35 -15.08 15.06
N GLN A 195 23.31 -14.00 15.85
CA GLN A 195 22.69 -13.99 17.17
C GLN A 195 21.44 -13.12 17.17
N SER A 196 20.35 -13.65 17.72
CA SER A 196 19.11 -12.91 17.93
C SER A 196 18.37 -13.51 19.13
N ASP A 197 18.36 -12.79 20.24
CA ASP A 197 17.51 -13.13 21.36
C ASP A 197 16.19 -12.38 21.26
N ARG A 198 15.11 -13.06 20.87
CA ARG A 198 13.79 -12.43 20.75
C ARG A 198 13.09 -12.31 22.10
N THR A 199 13.53 -13.05 23.13
CA THR A 199 12.93 -12.98 24.47
C THR A 199 13.19 -11.65 25.14
N VAL A 200 14.30 -10.98 24.82
CA VAL A 200 14.60 -9.62 25.32
C VAL A 200 14.00 -8.51 24.45
N LEU A 201 13.74 -8.80 23.17
CA LEU A 201 13.18 -7.82 22.22
C LEU A 201 11.65 -7.73 22.35
N VAL A 202 10.99 -8.88 22.44
CA VAL A 202 9.53 -9.00 22.54
C VAL A 202 9.21 -9.55 23.92
N THR A 203 9.12 -8.63 24.88
CA THR A 203 8.91 -8.96 26.30
C THR A 203 7.88 -8.11 27.02
N GLY A 204 7.26 -8.71 28.04
CA GLY A 204 6.43 -8.05 29.05
C GLY A 204 7.20 -7.20 30.08
N ASN A 205 8.54 -7.13 30.01
CA ASN A 205 9.39 -6.36 30.92
C ASN A 205 9.22 -6.73 32.41
N GLY A 206 8.84 -7.99 32.71
CA GLY A 206 8.66 -8.46 34.09
C GLY A 206 7.41 -7.91 34.79
N ALA A 207 6.45 -7.31 34.06
CA ALA A 207 5.13 -7.04 34.59
C ALA A 207 4.39 -8.35 34.92
N GLN A 208 3.26 -8.28 35.65
CA GLN A 208 2.49 -9.49 35.94
C GLN A 208 1.62 -9.93 34.76
N GLY A 209 1.03 -8.99 34.02
CA GLY A 209 0.11 -9.28 32.93
C GLY A 209 -1.22 -9.91 33.37
N ALA A 210 -2.30 -9.61 32.66
CA ALA A 210 -3.63 -10.13 32.94
C ALA A 210 -4.38 -10.50 31.66
N ILE A 211 -4.71 -11.78 31.48
CA ILE A 211 -5.38 -12.27 30.26
C ILE A 211 -6.77 -11.66 30.09
N GLU A 212 -7.44 -11.32 31.19
CA GLU A 212 -8.73 -10.64 31.24
C GLU A 212 -8.74 -9.24 30.60
N ASN A 213 -7.57 -8.61 30.46
CA ASN A 213 -7.41 -7.32 29.75
C ASN A 213 -7.43 -7.50 28.22
N HIS A 214 -7.48 -8.73 27.72
CA HIS A 214 -7.24 -9.08 26.33
C HIS A 214 -8.40 -9.92 25.78
N ALA A 215 -9.51 -9.26 25.44
CA ALA A 215 -10.74 -9.92 24.97
C ALA A 215 -10.59 -10.83 23.74
N ALA A 216 -9.51 -10.69 22.97
CA ALA A 216 -9.21 -11.53 21.81
C ALA A 216 -8.40 -12.79 22.17
N TRP A 217 -7.94 -12.90 23.40
CA TRP A 217 -7.00 -13.92 23.86
C TRP A 217 -7.63 -14.77 24.95
N THR A 218 -7.16 -16.00 25.06
CA THR A 218 -7.53 -16.95 26.11
C THR A 218 -6.29 -17.73 26.53
N SER A 219 -6.42 -18.45 27.64
CA SER A 219 -5.36 -19.26 28.23
C SER A 219 -5.94 -20.62 28.59
N GLU A 220 -5.33 -21.69 28.09
CA GLU A 220 -5.79 -23.06 28.28
C GLU A 220 -4.66 -23.95 28.81
N PRO A 221 -4.96 -25.11 29.43
CA PRO A 221 -3.93 -26.04 29.84
C PRO A 221 -2.97 -26.41 28.70
N MET A 222 -1.70 -26.68 29.01
CA MET A 222 -0.67 -27.05 28.02
C MET A 222 -0.94 -28.31 27.20
N SER A 223 -2.02 -29.03 27.46
CA SER A 223 -2.48 -30.21 26.70
C SER A 223 -3.70 -29.92 25.80
N ALA A 224 -4.29 -28.72 25.88
CA ALA A 224 -5.38 -28.30 25.00
C ALA A 224 -4.94 -28.12 23.54
N HIS A 225 -5.57 -28.89 22.64
CA HIS A 225 -5.39 -28.75 21.20
C HIS A 225 -6.33 -27.71 20.61
N LEU A 226 -5.91 -27.06 19.52
CA LEU A 226 -6.78 -26.19 18.73
C LEU A 226 -7.93 -26.99 18.13
N GLN A 227 -9.16 -26.65 18.54
CA GLN A 227 -10.37 -27.23 17.97
C GLN A 227 -10.86 -26.35 16.82
N ILE A 228 -10.34 -26.60 15.63
CA ILE A 228 -10.87 -26.02 14.40
C ILE A 228 -11.99 -26.95 13.92
N ARG A 229 -13.17 -26.39 13.65
CA ARG A 229 -14.26 -27.17 13.07
C ARG A 229 -13.86 -27.64 11.68
N ASP A 230 -13.93 -28.94 11.47
CA ASP A 230 -13.76 -29.54 10.16
C ASP A 230 -15.04 -29.37 9.35
N VAL A 231 -14.98 -28.54 8.32
CA VAL A 231 -16.08 -28.22 7.42
C VAL A 231 -15.58 -28.31 5.99
N GLU A 232 -16.46 -28.68 5.06
CA GLU A 232 -16.15 -28.57 3.65
C GLU A 232 -15.86 -27.11 3.29
N THR A 233 -14.76 -26.85 2.59
CA THR A 233 -14.34 -25.48 2.26
C THR A 233 -14.17 -25.28 0.75
N SER A 234 -14.47 -24.07 0.32
CA SER A 234 -14.15 -23.52 -0.99
C SER A 234 -13.30 -22.27 -0.81
N CYS A 235 -12.17 -22.23 -1.51
CA CYS A 235 -11.20 -21.14 -1.44
C CYS A 235 -11.20 -20.37 -2.76
N ARG A 236 -11.45 -19.05 -2.71
CA ARG A 236 -11.56 -18.21 -3.91
C ARG A 236 -10.97 -16.82 -3.70
N THR A 237 -10.25 -16.34 -4.71
CA THR A 237 -9.80 -14.95 -4.79
C THR A 237 -10.90 -14.06 -5.36
N PHE A 238 -11.10 -12.93 -4.71
CA PHE A 238 -11.96 -11.85 -5.17
C PHE A 238 -11.12 -10.59 -5.37
N ARG A 239 -11.57 -9.69 -6.25
CA ARG A 239 -10.88 -8.44 -6.57
C ARG A 239 -11.81 -7.25 -6.42
N ILE A 240 -11.32 -6.18 -5.79
CA ILE A 240 -11.94 -4.85 -5.83
C ILE A 240 -11.08 -3.97 -6.73
N SER A 241 -11.65 -3.48 -7.83
CA SER A 241 -10.94 -2.57 -8.73
C SER A 241 -10.55 -1.28 -8.01
N ALA A 242 -9.54 -0.56 -8.51
CA ALA A 242 -9.13 0.70 -7.91
C ALA A 242 -10.29 1.71 -7.81
N LYS A 243 -11.17 1.73 -8.82
CA LYS A 243 -12.40 2.55 -8.84
C LYS A 243 -13.38 2.11 -7.75
N ALA A 244 -13.66 0.82 -7.66
CA ALA A 244 -14.56 0.26 -6.65
C ALA A 244 -14.01 0.47 -5.22
N LEU A 245 -12.68 0.47 -5.03
CA LEU A 245 -12.06 0.79 -3.74
C LEU A 245 -12.30 2.24 -3.31
N VAL A 246 -12.21 3.20 -4.24
CA VAL A 246 -12.52 4.62 -3.96
C VAL A 246 -13.99 4.75 -3.55
N GLU A 247 -14.88 4.07 -4.24
CA GLU A 247 -16.30 4.07 -3.91
C GLU A 247 -16.58 3.40 -2.56
N LEU A 248 -15.97 2.23 -2.30
CA LEU A 248 -16.07 1.52 -1.03
C LEU A 248 -15.57 2.42 0.12
N LYS A 249 -14.43 3.08 -0.07
CA LYS A 249 -13.88 4.04 0.89
C LYS A 249 -14.88 5.15 1.19
N ARG A 250 -15.52 5.71 0.17
CA ARG A 250 -16.53 6.77 0.32
C ARG A 250 -17.75 6.28 1.09
N VAL A 251 -18.28 5.10 0.75
CA VAL A 251 -19.42 4.48 1.47
C VAL A 251 -19.08 4.22 2.93
N ALA A 252 -17.90 3.65 3.19
CA ALA A 252 -17.43 3.35 4.53
C ALA A 252 -17.17 4.61 5.37
N SER A 253 -16.88 5.75 4.73
CA SER A 253 -16.59 7.03 5.40
C SER A 253 -17.82 7.91 5.57
N ALA A 254 -19.03 7.41 5.27
CA ALA A 254 -20.27 8.18 5.35
C ALA A 254 -20.49 8.77 6.76
N PRO A 255 -21.03 10.00 6.86
CA PRO A 255 -20.87 10.88 8.02
C PRO A 255 -21.80 10.50 9.18
N SER A 256 -21.26 9.86 10.22
CA SER A 256 -22.00 9.68 11.49
C SER A 256 -21.20 9.98 12.76
N ARG A 257 -19.88 10.22 12.70
CA ARG A 257 -19.01 10.26 13.91
C ARG A 257 -18.19 11.54 14.12
N GLY A 258 -18.48 12.62 13.40
CA GLY A 258 -17.84 13.94 13.60
C GLY A 258 -16.63 14.20 12.69
N PRO A 259 -16.04 15.42 12.75
CA PRO A 259 -15.04 15.90 11.79
C PRO A 259 -13.68 15.20 11.89
N ASP A 260 -13.32 14.65 13.05
CA ASP A 260 -12.04 13.96 13.28
C ASP A 260 -12.10 12.44 13.00
N ALA A 261 -13.31 11.92 12.72
CA ALA A 261 -13.53 10.50 12.49
C ALA A 261 -13.09 10.11 11.08
N TRP A 262 -11.94 9.46 10.98
CA TRP A 262 -11.43 8.92 9.73
C TRP A 262 -11.27 7.40 9.83
N ILE A 263 -11.30 6.75 8.67
CA ILE A 263 -10.97 5.34 8.50
C ILE A 263 -9.94 5.20 7.38
N SER A 264 -9.14 4.15 7.35
CA SER A 264 -8.24 3.83 6.24
C SER A 264 -8.95 3.06 5.11
N THR A 265 -8.32 2.89 3.95
CA THR A 265 -8.81 1.99 2.90
C THR A 265 -8.87 0.54 3.39
N ASN A 266 -7.88 0.12 4.18
CA ASN A 266 -7.87 -1.21 4.76
C ASN A 266 -9.05 -1.43 5.72
N ASP A 267 -9.42 -0.42 6.52
CA ASP A 267 -10.57 -0.53 7.43
C ASP A 267 -11.87 -0.71 6.64
N ALA A 268 -12.00 0.00 5.50
CA ALA A 268 -13.14 -0.10 4.62
C ALA A 268 -13.24 -1.51 3.97
N ILE A 269 -12.11 -2.05 3.52
CA ILE A 269 -12.02 -3.43 2.99
C ILE A 269 -12.40 -4.44 4.09
N THR A 270 -11.80 -4.32 5.28
CA THR A 270 -12.08 -5.21 6.41
C THR A 270 -13.55 -5.16 6.83
N GLY A 271 -14.13 -3.96 6.98
CA GLY A 271 -15.54 -3.79 7.34
C GLY A 271 -16.50 -4.33 6.28
N PHE A 272 -16.18 -4.15 5.00
CA PHE A 272 -16.94 -4.71 3.88
C PHE A 272 -16.92 -6.24 3.86
N ILE A 273 -15.75 -6.86 3.99
CA ILE A 273 -15.61 -8.33 4.01
C ILE A 273 -16.34 -8.89 5.22
N TRP A 274 -16.13 -8.31 6.41
CA TRP A 274 -16.78 -8.78 7.64
C TRP A 274 -18.30 -8.78 7.52
N ARG A 275 -18.88 -7.65 7.10
CA ARG A 275 -20.32 -7.56 6.82
C ARG A 275 -20.78 -8.63 5.83
N SER A 276 -20.12 -8.71 4.68
CA SER A 276 -20.59 -9.52 3.55
C SER A 276 -20.60 -11.01 3.89
N ILE A 277 -19.54 -11.50 4.54
CA ILE A 277 -19.46 -12.93 4.91
C ILE A 277 -20.48 -13.27 6.00
N MET A 278 -20.67 -12.41 7.01
CA MET A 278 -21.67 -12.68 8.06
C MET A 278 -23.09 -12.76 7.50
N LEU A 279 -23.46 -11.86 6.58
CA LEU A 279 -24.76 -11.92 5.91
C LEU A 279 -24.90 -13.12 4.98
N ALA A 280 -23.81 -13.50 4.29
CA ALA A 280 -23.81 -14.70 3.47
C ALA A 280 -23.99 -15.98 4.32
N ARG A 281 -23.34 -16.07 5.48
CA ARG A 281 -23.53 -17.17 6.44
C ARG A 281 -24.95 -17.21 6.99
N GLN A 282 -25.56 -16.05 7.26
CA GLN A 282 -26.96 -15.98 7.66
C GLN A 282 -27.88 -16.56 6.58
N ARG A 283 -27.74 -16.12 5.33
CA ARG A 283 -28.52 -16.65 4.19
C ARG A 283 -28.24 -18.14 3.93
N ALA A 284 -27.01 -18.59 4.20
CA ALA A 284 -26.65 -20.00 4.12
C ALA A 284 -27.25 -20.86 5.25
N GLY A 285 -27.82 -20.24 6.30
CA GLY A 285 -28.38 -20.94 7.47
C GLY A 285 -27.33 -21.39 8.50
N ILE A 286 -26.11 -20.86 8.42
CA ILE A 286 -25.01 -21.13 9.36
C ILE A 286 -25.09 -20.18 10.57
N LEU A 287 -25.53 -18.94 10.33
CA LEU A 287 -25.65 -17.90 11.35
C LEU A 287 -27.12 -17.55 11.61
N ALA A 288 -27.53 -17.43 12.88
CA ALA A 288 -28.90 -17.08 13.25
C ALA A 288 -29.17 -15.56 13.16
N ASP A 289 -30.44 -15.16 12.97
CA ASP A 289 -30.86 -13.75 12.78
C ASP A 289 -30.52 -12.83 13.97
N GLY A 290 -30.39 -13.38 15.18
CA GLY A 290 -30.01 -12.64 16.40
C GLY A 290 -28.56 -12.84 16.83
N ALA A 291 -27.71 -13.44 15.98
CA ALA A 291 -26.35 -13.79 16.37
C ALA A 291 -25.49 -12.55 16.64
N THR A 292 -24.55 -12.70 17.57
CA THR A 292 -23.41 -11.79 17.69
C THR A 292 -22.31 -12.28 16.74
N THR A 293 -21.72 -11.33 16.03
CA THR A 293 -20.61 -11.59 15.12
C THR A 293 -19.33 -11.05 15.70
N HIS A 294 -18.21 -11.68 15.35
CA HIS A 294 -16.88 -11.37 15.86
C HIS A 294 -15.91 -11.20 14.71
N LEU A 295 -15.06 -10.19 14.81
CA LEU A 295 -13.95 -9.98 13.89
C LEU A 295 -12.66 -9.92 14.68
N ALA A 296 -11.72 -10.80 14.35
CA ALA A 296 -10.37 -10.76 14.82
C ALA A 296 -9.42 -10.22 13.74
N GLN A 297 -8.46 -9.39 14.14
CA GLN A 297 -7.48 -8.82 13.22
C GLN A 297 -6.08 -8.82 13.85
N PRO A 298 -5.09 -9.49 13.24
CA PRO A 298 -3.69 -9.34 13.62
C PRO A 298 -3.16 -7.94 13.26
N ILE A 299 -2.41 -7.33 14.18
CA ILE A 299 -1.81 -6.00 14.05
C ILE A 299 -0.30 -6.10 14.27
N ASP A 300 0.47 -5.51 13.35
CA ASP A 300 1.93 -5.40 13.49
C ASP A 300 2.30 -4.37 14.57
N CYS A 301 2.85 -4.85 15.69
CA CYS A 301 3.23 -4.04 16.84
C CYS A 301 4.71 -3.64 16.85
N ARG A 302 5.48 -3.89 15.78
CA ARG A 302 6.92 -3.51 15.71
C ARG A 302 7.16 -2.04 16.06
N THR A 303 6.36 -1.13 15.51
CA THR A 303 6.48 0.31 15.77
C THR A 303 6.11 0.67 17.21
N LEU A 304 5.09 0.01 17.79
CA LEU A 304 4.66 0.23 19.17
C LEU A 304 5.72 -0.23 20.18
N LEU A 305 6.44 -1.32 19.86
CA LEU A 305 7.52 -1.85 20.70
C LEU A 305 8.90 -1.25 20.37
N ARG A 306 9.02 -0.45 19.31
CA ARG A 306 10.27 0.16 18.82
C ARG A 306 11.34 -0.88 18.50
N LEU A 307 10.96 -1.97 17.84
CA LEU A 307 11.88 -3.03 17.47
C LEU A 307 12.85 -2.57 16.36
N PRO A 308 14.10 -3.07 16.36
CA PRO A 308 15.06 -2.77 15.31
C PRO A 308 14.61 -3.35 13.95
N ASP A 309 14.94 -2.66 12.86
CA ASP A 309 14.70 -3.14 11.49
C ASP A 309 16.02 -3.68 10.89
N PRO A 310 16.07 -4.91 10.33
CA PRO A 310 14.97 -5.87 10.19
C PRO A 310 14.73 -6.74 11.43
N TYR A 311 13.46 -6.86 11.81
CA TYR A 311 12.98 -7.89 12.75
C TYR A 311 12.03 -8.86 12.05
N PHE A 312 12.46 -10.12 11.94
CA PHE A 312 11.75 -11.15 11.18
C PHE A 312 10.66 -11.89 11.97
N GLY A 313 10.77 -11.96 13.30
CA GLY A 313 9.89 -12.78 14.14
C GLY A 313 8.45 -12.29 14.24
N ASN A 314 7.65 -12.95 15.07
CA ASN A 314 6.26 -12.56 15.29
C ASN A 314 6.16 -11.36 16.21
N VAL A 315 5.38 -10.36 15.79
CA VAL A 315 5.03 -9.18 16.62
C VAL A 315 3.58 -8.80 16.40
N LEU A 316 2.72 -9.81 16.33
CA LEU A 316 1.31 -9.66 15.98
C LEU A 316 0.44 -9.65 17.23
N TYR A 317 -0.34 -8.59 17.43
CA TYR A 317 -1.43 -8.59 18.40
C TYR A 317 -2.73 -8.89 17.69
N VAL A 318 -3.47 -9.89 18.14
CA VAL A 318 -4.81 -10.14 17.62
C VAL A 318 -5.79 -9.31 18.41
N THR A 319 -6.54 -8.44 17.75
CA THR A 319 -7.70 -7.77 18.35
C THR A 319 -8.97 -8.57 18.10
N LYS A 320 -10.04 -8.28 18.84
CA LYS A 320 -11.37 -8.88 18.64
C LYS A 320 -12.43 -7.82 18.87
N THR A 321 -13.23 -7.57 17.86
CA THR A 321 -14.39 -6.68 17.93
C THR A 321 -15.66 -7.50 17.74
N SER A 322 -16.72 -7.19 18.48
CA SER A 322 -17.97 -7.94 18.45
C SER A 322 -19.16 -7.01 18.25
N THR A 323 -20.15 -7.43 17.48
CA THR A 323 -21.37 -6.67 17.24
C THR A 323 -22.54 -7.59 16.88
N PRO A 324 -23.79 -7.27 17.25
CA PRO A 324 -24.96 -7.96 16.72
C PRO A 324 -24.99 -7.88 15.19
N LEU A 325 -25.38 -8.98 14.53
CA LEU A 325 -25.48 -9.04 13.07
C LEU A 325 -26.34 -7.91 12.51
N ALA A 326 -27.46 -7.58 13.19
CA ALA A 326 -28.39 -6.52 12.79
C ALA A 326 -27.73 -5.15 12.61
N VAL A 327 -26.63 -4.85 13.33
CA VAL A 327 -25.92 -3.56 13.22
C VAL A 327 -25.19 -3.46 11.89
N ILE A 328 -24.52 -4.53 11.47
CA ILE A 328 -23.76 -4.56 10.21
C ILE A 328 -24.63 -4.98 9.02
N ALA A 329 -25.83 -5.53 9.27
CA ALA A 329 -26.79 -5.91 8.24
C ALA A 329 -27.38 -4.71 7.47
N ASP A 330 -27.43 -3.52 8.07
CA ASP A 330 -27.98 -2.31 7.44
C ASP A 330 -27.31 -2.05 6.07
N ASP A 331 -28.12 -1.93 5.01
CA ASP A 331 -27.64 -1.78 3.64
C ASP A 331 -27.00 -0.42 3.34
N GLN A 332 -27.34 0.61 4.13
CA GLN A 332 -26.81 1.97 3.93
C GLN A 332 -25.59 2.24 4.79
N ARG A 333 -25.58 1.74 6.03
CA ARG A 333 -24.61 2.09 7.08
C ARG A 333 -23.78 0.92 7.58
N GLY A 334 -24.14 -0.33 7.28
CA GLY A 334 -23.48 -1.50 7.83
C GLY A 334 -21.98 -1.57 7.54
N ILE A 335 -21.57 -1.20 6.32
CA ILE A 335 -20.14 -1.11 5.94
C ILE A 335 -19.42 -0.04 6.77
N ALA A 336 -20.04 1.14 6.93
CA ALA A 336 -19.45 2.25 7.68
C ALA A 336 -19.31 1.88 9.16
N GLU A 337 -20.35 1.35 9.79
CA GLU A 337 -20.31 0.94 11.20
C GLU A 337 -19.25 -0.15 11.43
N ALA A 338 -19.19 -1.17 10.58
CA ALA A 338 -18.15 -2.20 10.64
C ALA A 338 -16.74 -1.61 10.53
N SER A 339 -16.53 -0.68 9.59
CA SER A 339 -15.24 -0.03 9.36
C SER A 339 -14.80 0.86 10.53
N PHE A 340 -15.72 1.62 11.13
CA PHE A 340 -15.43 2.43 12.30
C PHE A 340 -15.16 1.59 13.55
N MET A 341 -15.84 0.45 13.71
CA MET A 341 -15.55 -0.50 14.78
C MET A 341 -14.14 -1.07 14.65
N VAL A 342 -13.73 -1.45 13.44
CA VAL A 342 -12.34 -1.87 13.15
C VAL A 342 -11.34 -0.79 13.54
N ARG A 343 -11.57 0.46 13.10
CA ARG A 343 -10.68 1.59 13.42
C ARG A 343 -10.60 1.88 14.92
N ALA A 344 -11.73 1.87 15.61
CA ALA A 344 -11.77 2.12 17.05
C ALA A 344 -10.92 1.09 17.81
N GLU A 345 -11.04 -0.19 17.44
CA GLU A 345 -10.25 -1.25 18.04
C GLU A 345 -8.75 -1.11 17.73
N LEU A 346 -8.39 -0.82 16.47
CA LEU A 346 -7.00 -0.54 16.07
C LEU A 346 -6.39 0.64 16.85
N ASN A 347 -7.17 1.71 17.06
CA ASN A 347 -6.71 2.89 17.81
C ASN A 347 -6.57 2.62 19.31
N SER A 348 -7.24 1.59 19.84
CA SER A 348 -7.11 1.19 21.25
C SER A 348 -5.77 0.50 21.55
N MET A 349 -5.03 0.10 20.52
CA MET A 349 -3.80 -0.67 20.68
C MET A 349 -2.61 0.20 21.06
N THR A 350 -1.98 -0.17 22.17
CA THR A 350 -0.77 0.47 22.68
C THR A 350 0.34 -0.55 22.90
N GLY A 351 1.58 -0.08 22.96
CA GLY A 351 2.71 -0.94 23.34
C GLY A 351 2.56 -1.53 24.75
N GLU A 352 1.93 -0.79 25.67
CA GLU A 352 1.65 -1.27 27.03
C GLU A 352 0.66 -2.42 27.04
N LYS A 353 -0.46 -2.31 26.30
CA LYS A 353 -1.45 -3.39 26.14
C LYS A 353 -0.80 -4.65 25.54
N PHE A 354 0.14 -4.47 24.61
CA PHE A 354 0.91 -5.60 24.08
C PHE A 354 1.82 -6.25 25.12
N ARG A 355 2.57 -5.43 25.88
CA ARG A 355 3.48 -5.92 26.92
C ARG A 355 2.73 -6.58 28.08
N ASP A 356 1.51 -6.14 28.40
CA ASP A 356 0.66 -6.78 29.40
C ASP A 356 0.32 -8.23 29.02
N LEU A 357 -0.02 -8.47 27.74
CA LEU A 357 -0.28 -9.82 27.23
C LEU A 357 1.00 -10.67 27.27
N LEU A 358 2.12 -10.11 26.83
CA LEU A 358 3.40 -10.82 26.86
C LEU A 358 3.81 -11.19 28.28
N ALA A 359 3.64 -10.28 29.25
CA ALA A 359 3.93 -10.52 30.65
C ALA A 359 3.11 -11.69 31.21
N TYR A 360 1.82 -11.77 30.85
CA TYR A 360 0.98 -12.90 31.22
C TYR A 360 1.48 -14.19 30.58
N ALA A 361 1.74 -14.18 29.26
CA ALA A 361 2.19 -15.34 28.51
C ALA A 361 3.55 -15.85 29.01
N GLU A 362 4.50 -14.95 29.31
CA GLU A 362 5.80 -15.23 29.92
C GLU A 362 5.65 -15.92 31.28
N ARG A 363 4.84 -15.33 32.17
CA ARG A 363 4.64 -15.83 33.53
C ARG A 363 3.98 -17.20 33.57
N THR A 364 3.08 -17.47 32.62
CA THR A 364 2.24 -18.67 32.59
C THR A 364 2.72 -19.75 31.63
N GLU A 365 3.84 -19.52 30.92
CA GLU A 365 4.28 -20.35 29.78
C GLU A 365 4.54 -21.84 30.09
N LYS A 366 4.64 -22.20 31.38
CA LYS A 366 4.89 -23.57 31.87
C LYS A 366 3.62 -24.29 32.32
N GLU A 367 2.51 -23.58 32.42
CA GLU A 367 1.24 -24.10 32.93
C GLU A 367 0.12 -23.96 31.90
N PHE A 368 0.19 -22.92 31.07
CA PHE A 368 -0.85 -22.57 30.12
C PHE A 368 -0.29 -22.23 28.73
N HIS A 369 -1.14 -22.41 27.73
CA HIS A 369 -0.95 -21.96 26.37
C HIS A 369 -1.85 -20.75 26.10
N THR A 370 -1.22 -19.58 25.90
CA THR A 370 -1.92 -18.35 25.52
C THR A 370 -2.16 -18.34 24.00
N ARG A 371 -3.43 -18.17 23.58
CA ARG A 371 -3.82 -18.18 22.16
C ARG A 371 -4.97 -17.23 21.86
N GLY A 372 -5.20 -16.95 20.58
CA GLY A 372 -6.40 -16.23 20.13
C GLY A 372 -7.66 -17.06 20.39
N ASN A 373 -8.70 -16.44 20.94
CA ASN A 373 -9.96 -17.12 21.29
C ASN A 373 -11.00 -17.15 20.16
N ILE A 374 -10.69 -16.56 19.00
CA ILE A 374 -11.59 -16.53 17.85
C ILE A 374 -11.69 -17.88 17.13
N ILE A 375 -10.71 -18.76 17.33
CA ILE A 375 -10.47 -19.96 16.51
C ILE A 375 -11.71 -20.87 16.43
N GLU A 376 -12.43 -21.03 17.53
CA GLU A 376 -13.63 -21.90 17.60
C GLU A 376 -14.85 -21.30 16.92
N ASP A 377 -14.89 -19.96 16.79
CA ASP A 377 -15.99 -19.22 16.16
C ASP A 377 -15.75 -19.01 14.65
N LEU A 378 -14.56 -19.33 14.13
CA LEU A 378 -14.17 -18.98 12.76
C LEU A 378 -15.12 -19.52 11.70
N ALA A 379 -15.71 -20.71 11.89
CA ALA A 379 -16.67 -21.29 10.94
C ALA A 379 -18.15 -20.87 11.22
N THR A 380 -18.41 -20.01 12.21
CA THR A 380 -19.77 -19.61 12.61
C THR A 380 -19.95 -18.10 12.66
N GLY A 381 -19.90 -17.49 13.84
CA GLY A 381 -20.07 -16.05 14.05
C GLY A 381 -18.77 -15.25 13.96
N GLY A 382 -17.62 -15.90 13.86
CA GLY A 382 -16.30 -15.27 13.87
C GLY A 382 -15.63 -15.23 12.50
N LEU A 383 -14.77 -14.22 12.30
CA LEU A 383 -13.79 -14.17 11.21
C LEU A 383 -12.44 -13.72 11.75
N MET A 384 -11.37 -14.17 11.10
CA MET A 384 -10.04 -13.57 11.24
C MET A 384 -9.61 -12.99 9.90
N ILE A 385 -9.38 -11.67 9.85
CA ILE A 385 -8.91 -10.99 8.65
C ILE A 385 -7.46 -10.57 8.86
N THR A 386 -6.53 -11.18 8.11
CA THR A 386 -5.14 -10.74 8.04
C THR A 386 -4.94 -9.89 6.79
N SER A 387 -4.24 -8.76 6.92
CA SER A 387 -4.01 -7.85 5.80
C SER A 387 -2.54 -7.66 5.49
N HIS A 388 -2.19 -8.03 4.26
CA HIS A 388 -0.90 -7.79 3.64
C HIS A 388 -0.95 -6.57 2.71
N PHE A 389 -2.04 -5.78 2.73
CA PHE A 389 -2.29 -4.70 1.79
C PHE A 389 -1.16 -3.67 1.69
N LYS A 390 -0.42 -3.45 2.79
CA LYS A 390 0.72 -2.53 2.86
C LYS A 390 2.07 -3.15 2.50
N PHE A 391 2.13 -4.45 2.19
CA PHE A 391 3.38 -5.11 1.84
C PHE A 391 3.71 -4.78 0.38
N GLY A 392 4.86 -4.16 0.12
CA GLY A 392 5.30 -3.80 -1.24
C GLY A 392 5.84 -5.01 -2.02
N LEU A 393 5.08 -6.11 -2.10
CA LEU A 393 5.54 -7.35 -2.73
C LEU A 393 5.55 -7.24 -4.27
N HIS A 394 4.58 -6.55 -4.88
CA HIS A 394 4.52 -6.32 -6.34
C HIS A 394 5.59 -5.33 -6.81
N GLU A 395 6.00 -4.41 -5.93
CA GLU A 395 7.04 -3.39 -6.20
C GLU A 395 8.47 -3.99 -6.25
N MET A 396 8.67 -5.23 -5.80
CA MET A 396 9.99 -5.86 -5.75
C MET A 396 10.50 -6.21 -7.16
N ASP A 397 11.77 -5.90 -7.41
CA ASP A 397 12.49 -6.29 -8.63
C ASP A 397 13.21 -7.63 -8.42
N PHE A 398 12.80 -8.65 -9.16
CA PHE A 398 13.39 -9.99 -9.22
C PHE A 398 14.40 -10.14 -10.37
N GLY A 399 14.65 -9.07 -11.12
CA GLY A 399 15.64 -8.97 -12.18
C GLY A 399 15.12 -9.34 -13.57
N PRO A 400 15.86 -8.92 -14.61
CA PRO A 400 15.40 -8.93 -16.00
C PRO A 400 15.14 -10.32 -16.59
N ILE A 401 15.57 -11.41 -15.94
CA ILE A 401 15.28 -12.77 -16.41
C ILE A 401 13.78 -13.09 -16.39
N PHE A 402 12.99 -12.36 -15.60
CA PHE A 402 11.52 -12.45 -15.56
C PHE A 402 10.84 -11.34 -16.37
N GLY A 403 11.47 -10.87 -17.45
CA GLY A 403 10.93 -9.82 -18.32
C GLY A 403 11.14 -8.43 -17.73
N ASP A 404 10.06 -7.84 -17.20
CA ASP A 404 10.12 -6.52 -16.54
C ASP A 404 10.61 -6.59 -15.09
N GLY A 405 10.94 -7.79 -14.59
CA GLY A 405 11.47 -8.02 -13.25
C GLY A 405 10.41 -8.14 -12.16
N HIS A 406 9.12 -7.99 -12.48
CA HIS A 406 8.05 -7.98 -11.50
C HIS A 406 7.18 -9.24 -11.56
N MET A 407 6.72 -9.70 -10.40
CA MET A 407 5.74 -10.80 -10.36
C MET A 407 4.39 -10.34 -10.92
N LYS A 408 3.70 -11.26 -11.60
CA LYS A 408 2.39 -10.99 -12.23
C LYS A 408 1.23 -11.25 -11.30
N ALA A 409 1.39 -12.15 -10.35
CA ALA A 409 0.40 -12.43 -9.32
C ALA A 409 1.06 -13.02 -8.07
N LEU A 410 0.41 -12.81 -6.93
CA LEU A 410 0.64 -13.55 -5.70
C LEU A 410 -0.57 -14.43 -5.43
N ARG A 411 -0.36 -15.71 -5.17
CA ARG A 411 -1.41 -16.63 -4.73
C ARG A 411 -1.00 -17.35 -3.45
N LEU A 412 -2.00 -17.71 -2.66
CA LEU A 412 -1.85 -18.69 -1.58
C LEU A 412 -2.51 -20.01 -2.05
N PRO A 413 -2.03 -21.16 -1.58
CA PRO A 413 -2.64 -22.44 -1.90
C PRO A 413 -4.10 -22.49 -1.43
N ALA A 414 -4.94 -23.24 -2.14
CA ALA A 414 -6.32 -23.47 -1.75
C ALA A 414 -6.39 -24.39 -0.53
N THR A 415 -5.62 -25.48 -0.57
CA THR A 415 -5.47 -26.46 0.51
C THR A 415 -4.66 -25.87 1.67
N GLY A 416 -5.02 -26.25 2.89
CA GLY A 416 -4.37 -25.73 4.11
C GLY A 416 -4.88 -24.35 4.57
N THR A 417 -5.92 -23.81 3.92
CA THR A 417 -6.64 -22.63 4.40
C THR A 417 -7.75 -23.03 5.37
N VAL A 418 -8.13 -22.13 6.27
CA VAL A 418 -9.13 -22.38 7.33
C VAL A 418 -10.38 -21.56 7.05
N CYS A 419 -11.56 -22.17 7.15
CA CYS A 419 -12.85 -21.49 7.02
C CYS A 419 -12.89 -20.25 7.95
N GLY A 420 -13.29 -19.10 7.42
CA GLY A 420 -13.36 -17.84 8.18
C GLY A 420 -12.02 -17.10 8.37
N VAL A 421 -10.91 -17.64 7.85
CA VAL A 421 -9.64 -16.91 7.75
C VAL A 421 -9.54 -16.26 6.37
N ILE A 422 -9.51 -14.93 6.36
CA ILE A 422 -9.49 -14.11 5.15
C ILE A 422 -8.14 -13.42 5.03
N ILE A 423 -7.57 -13.44 3.83
CA ILE A 423 -6.27 -12.82 3.55
C ILE A 423 -6.48 -11.69 2.55
N VAL A 424 -6.34 -10.44 2.99
CA VAL A 424 -6.23 -9.29 2.09
C VAL A 424 -4.81 -9.27 1.54
N MET A 425 -4.67 -9.42 0.21
CA MET A 425 -3.37 -9.52 -0.44
C MET A 425 -2.69 -8.15 -0.59
N PRO A 426 -1.37 -8.12 -0.89
CA PRO A 426 -0.67 -6.91 -1.26
C PRO A 426 -1.41 -6.11 -2.32
N ARG A 427 -1.35 -4.78 -2.22
CA ARG A 427 -1.93 -3.90 -3.22
C ARG A 427 -1.24 -4.14 -4.57
N LEU A 428 -2.05 -4.20 -5.64
CA LEU A 428 -1.58 -4.32 -7.01
C LEU A 428 -1.12 -2.96 -7.55
N ASP A 429 -0.24 -2.97 -8.56
CA ASP A 429 0.34 -1.77 -9.16
C ASP A 429 -0.72 -0.84 -9.78
N ASP A 430 -1.82 -1.40 -10.28
CA ASP A 430 -2.97 -0.65 -10.79
C ASP A 430 -3.82 -0.01 -9.68
N GLY A 431 -3.43 -0.21 -8.42
CA GLY A 431 -4.08 0.30 -7.23
C GLY A 431 -5.23 -0.56 -6.72
N SER A 432 -5.59 -1.64 -7.40
CA SER A 432 -6.65 -2.56 -6.98
C SER A 432 -6.24 -3.47 -5.81
N CYS A 433 -7.21 -4.16 -5.24
CA CYS A 433 -7.02 -5.05 -4.10
C CYS A 433 -7.55 -6.44 -4.45
N GLU A 434 -6.80 -7.48 -4.15
CA GLU A 434 -7.30 -8.85 -4.14
C GLU A 434 -7.39 -9.36 -2.69
N PHE A 435 -8.32 -10.27 -2.43
CA PHE A 435 -8.44 -10.93 -1.14
C PHE A 435 -8.96 -12.36 -1.32
N LEU A 436 -8.45 -13.25 -0.48
CA LEU A 436 -8.77 -14.67 -0.50
C LEU A 436 -9.82 -14.96 0.57
N ILE A 437 -10.93 -15.57 0.18
CA ILE A 437 -11.96 -16.09 1.08
C ILE A 437 -11.92 -17.61 1.05
N THR A 438 -11.81 -18.21 2.23
CA THR A 438 -12.08 -19.63 2.46
C THR A 438 -13.34 -19.75 3.32
N GLU A 439 -14.40 -20.32 2.75
CA GLU A 439 -15.71 -20.48 3.39
C GLU A 439 -16.36 -21.79 2.95
N GLU A 440 -17.45 -22.19 3.62
CA GLU A 440 -18.30 -23.27 3.12
C GLU A 440 -18.83 -22.92 1.70
N PRO A 441 -18.94 -23.90 0.78
CA PRO A 441 -19.40 -23.67 -0.59
C PRO A 441 -20.73 -22.91 -0.66
N LYS A 442 -21.66 -23.19 0.26
CA LYS A 442 -22.96 -22.51 0.35
C LYS A 442 -22.81 -21.03 0.71
N THR A 443 -21.88 -20.67 1.59
CA THR A 443 -21.58 -19.27 1.93
C THR A 443 -20.97 -18.54 0.73
N ILE A 444 -20.05 -19.17 -0.01
CA ILE A 444 -19.50 -18.59 -1.26
C ILE A 444 -20.61 -18.33 -2.27
N GLN A 445 -21.56 -19.27 -2.45
CA GLN A 445 -22.72 -19.05 -3.31
C GLN A 445 -23.55 -17.83 -2.85
N CYS A 446 -23.88 -17.75 -1.56
CA CYS A 446 -24.60 -16.62 -0.98
C CYS A 446 -23.87 -15.27 -1.10
N LEU A 447 -22.54 -15.25 -1.23
CA LEU A 447 -21.75 -14.04 -1.52
C LEU A 447 -21.88 -13.63 -2.99
N LEU A 448 -21.83 -14.59 -3.92
CA LEU A 448 -21.95 -14.33 -5.36
C LEU A 448 -23.34 -13.84 -5.77
N GLU A 449 -24.34 -14.17 -4.98
CA GLU A 449 -25.73 -13.72 -5.13
C GLU A 449 -26.00 -12.38 -4.41
N ASP A 450 -25.06 -11.88 -3.60
CA ASP A 450 -25.23 -10.62 -2.83
C ASP A 450 -24.92 -9.39 -3.69
N ASP A 451 -25.92 -8.52 -3.85
CA ASP A 451 -25.79 -7.30 -4.67
C ASP A 451 -24.75 -6.31 -4.12
N VAL A 452 -24.60 -6.21 -2.79
CA VAL A 452 -23.63 -5.29 -2.18
C VAL A 452 -22.22 -5.82 -2.36
N PHE A 453 -22.00 -7.12 -2.13
CA PHE A 453 -20.71 -7.75 -2.33
C PHE A 453 -20.28 -7.64 -3.79
N THR A 454 -21.17 -8.04 -4.69
CA THR A 454 -20.90 -8.08 -6.12
C THR A 454 -20.75 -6.71 -6.78
N ARG A 455 -21.40 -5.67 -6.24
CA ARG A 455 -21.16 -4.27 -6.66
C ARG A 455 -19.68 -3.89 -6.59
N PHE A 456 -18.95 -4.40 -5.59
CA PHE A 456 -17.54 -4.08 -5.42
C PHE A 456 -16.59 -5.13 -6.04
N THR A 457 -17.08 -6.35 -6.34
CA THR A 457 -16.21 -7.46 -6.77
C THR A 457 -16.42 -7.96 -8.22
N ARG A 458 -17.51 -7.60 -8.91
CA ARG A 458 -17.86 -8.13 -10.24
C ARG A 458 -16.96 -7.68 -11.41
N GLU A 459 -16.15 -6.64 -11.27
CA GLU A 459 -15.24 -6.22 -12.35
C GLU A 459 -14.08 -7.21 -12.62
N GLY A 460 -14.02 -8.37 -11.94
CA GLY A 460 -12.98 -9.39 -12.11
C GLY A 460 -13.43 -10.85 -12.13
N ASP A 461 -14.73 -11.14 -12.26
CA ASP A 461 -15.20 -12.54 -12.28
C ASP A 461 -15.10 -13.15 -13.69
N ALA A 462 -14.04 -13.95 -13.87
CA ALA A 462 -13.88 -14.85 -14.99
C ALA A 462 -14.91 -16.00 -14.91
N THR A 463 -16.09 -15.80 -15.49
CA THR A 463 -16.87 -16.84 -16.17
C THR A 463 -17.60 -16.25 -17.40
N ILE A 464 -17.17 -16.68 -18.59
CA ILE A 464 -17.66 -16.38 -19.96
C ILE A 464 -19.05 -17.07 -20.20
N PRO A 465 -19.95 -16.73 -21.18
CA PRO A 465 -19.87 -15.83 -22.37
C PRO A 465 -21.06 -14.85 -22.61
N ALA A 466 -20.79 -13.73 -23.32
CA ALA A 466 -21.32 -13.43 -24.66
C ALA A 466 -21.09 -11.96 -25.09
N ALA A 467 -20.90 -11.78 -26.39
CA ALA A 467 -20.92 -10.53 -27.17
C ALA A 467 -19.64 -9.65 -27.20
N ILE A 468 -18.79 -10.00 -28.18
CA ILE A 468 -18.04 -9.13 -29.11
C ILE A 468 -17.92 -7.65 -28.70
N ALA A 469 -16.71 -7.22 -28.32
CA ALA A 469 -16.21 -5.86 -28.56
C ALA A 469 -14.67 -5.81 -28.60
N GLN A 470 -14.12 -5.90 -29.81
CA GLN A 470 -12.94 -5.23 -30.40
C GLN A 470 -11.56 -5.14 -29.68
N PRO A 471 -10.45 -5.12 -30.46
CA PRO A 471 -9.11 -5.45 -29.95
C PRO A 471 -8.43 -4.34 -29.16
N ASN A 472 -7.77 -4.77 -28.07
CA ASN A 472 -6.57 -4.24 -27.42
C ASN A 472 -6.11 -2.82 -27.80
N ASN A 473 -6.27 -1.90 -26.85
CA ASN A 473 -5.36 -0.76 -26.71
C ASN A 473 -4.60 -0.94 -25.39
N THR A 474 -3.31 -1.28 -25.49
CA THR A 474 -2.37 -1.36 -24.37
C THR A 474 -2.30 -0.01 -23.66
N LYS A 475 -3.00 0.16 -22.54
CA LYS A 475 -2.93 1.40 -21.75
C LYS A 475 -1.60 1.43 -20.99
N ILE A 476 -0.74 2.34 -21.43
CA ILE A 476 0.47 2.74 -20.71
C ILE A 476 0.06 3.22 -19.30
N PRO A 477 0.74 2.81 -18.21
CA PRO A 477 0.39 3.21 -16.85
C PRO A 477 0.36 4.73 -16.71
N SER A 478 -0.71 5.29 -16.12
CA SER A 478 -0.86 6.74 -15.90
C SER A 478 0.29 7.29 -15.05
N THR A 479 0.80 8.46 -15.42
CA THR A 479 1.84 9.18 -14.66
C THR A 479 1.27 10.15 -13.62
N LEU A 480 -0.07 10.25 -13.56
CA LEU A 480 -0.81 11.10 -12.62
C LEU A 480 -1.78 10.27 -11.76
N CYS A 481 -1.90 10.66 -10.49
CA CYS A 481 -2.98 10.25 -9.60
C CYS A 481 -3.91 11.45 -9.36
N VAL A 482 -5.18 11.34 -9.76
CA VAL A 482 -6.17 12.43 -9.63
C VAL A 482 -7.21 12.08 -8.59
N SER A 483 -7.50 13.01 -7.68
CA SER A 483 -8.60 12.90 -6.71
C SER A 483 -9.31 14.24 -6.55
N ASN A 484 -10.48 14.23 -5.92
CA ASN A 484 -11.26 15.44 -5.65
C ASN A 484 -11.68 15.46 -4.17
N VAL A 485 -11.75 16.65 -3.59
CA VAL A 485 -12.32 16.93 -2.27
C VAL A 485 -13.46 17.93 -2.46
N ASP A 486 -14.53 17.84 -1.67
CA ASP A 486 -15.60 18.82 -1.74
C ASP A 486 -15.10 20.22 -1.34
N ALA A 487 -15.44 21.21 -2.15
CA ALA A 487 -15.16 22.60 -1.84
C ALA A 487 -16.25 23.16 -0.90
N SER A 488 -15.91 24.21 -0.15
CA SER A 488 -16.90 24.94 0.64
C SER A 488 -18.04 25.46 -0.24
N HIS A 489 -19.27 25.24 0.22
CA HIS A 489 -20.53 25.56 -0.46
C HIS A 489 -20.81 24.69 -1.69
N VAL A 490 -20.08 24.88 -2.79
CA VAL A 490 -20.36 24.24 -4.10
C VAL A 490 -19.07 23.95 -4.87
N GLY A 491 -19.07 22.82 -5.60
CA GLY A 491 -17.97 22.38 -6.45
C GLY A 491 -16.89 21.58 -5.71
N THR A 492 -15.73 21.41 -6.33
CA THR A 492 -14.67 20.53 -5.81
C THR A 492 -13.28 21.16 -5.86
N ILE A 493 -12.38 20.72 -4.99
CA ILE A 493 -10.95 20.95 -5.06
C ILE A 493 -10.33 19.74 -5.76
N ARG A 494 -9.79 19.92 -6.96
CA ARG A 494 -9.12 18.84 -7.70
C ARG A 494 -7.66 18.75 -7.28
N ILE A 495 -7.19 17.54 -6.99
CA ILE A 495 -5.82 17.26 -6.57
C ILE A 495 -5.18 16.37 -7.64
N ILE A 496 -4.15 16.88 -8.30
CA ILE A 496 -3.35 16.13 -9.27
C ILE A 496 -1.98 15.87 -8.64
N GLN A 497 -1.68 14.59 -8.42
CA GLN A 497 -0.40 14.15 -7.87
C GLN A 497 0.46 13.52 -8.97
N LEU A 498 1.69 14.01 -9.12
CA LEU A 498 2.69 13.42 -10.03
C LEU A 498 3.17 12.07 -9.48
N TYR A 499 3.20 11.03 -10.31
CA TYR A 499 3.62 9.68 -9.91
C TYR A 499 4.47 8.99 -10.98
N ARG A 500 5.79 9.15 -10.84
CA ARG A 500 6.84 8.41 -11.55
C ARG A 500 8.03 8.21 -10.60
N PRO A 501 7.92 7.33 -9.59
CA PRO A 501 8.94 7.17 -8.55
C PRO A 501 10.33 6.86 -9.11
N GLU A 502 10.40 6.03 -10.16
CA GLU A 502 11.61 5.57 -10.82
C GLU A 502 12.41 6.69 -11.52
N THR A 503 11.72 7.77 -11.90
CA THR A 503 12.32 8.95 -12.52
C THR A 503 12.18 10.21 -11.67
N LYS A 504 11.75 10.08 -10.42
CA LYS A 504 11.53 11.21 -9.50
C LYS A 504 10.60 12.26 -10.12
N ASN A 505 9.49 11.81 -10.70
CA ASN A 505 8.50 12.64 -11.38
C ASN A 505 9.10 13.49 -12.50
N ALA A 506 10.08 12.96 -13.25
CA ALA A 506 10.57 13.68 -14.41
C ALA A 506 9.47 13.84 -15.48
N ILE A 507 9.38 15.02 -16.10
CA ILE A 507 8.35 15.36 -17.08
C ILE A 507 8.71 14.66 -18.40
N SER A 508 8.03 13.54 -18.66
CA SER A 508 8.05 12.83 -19.94
C SER A 508 7.02 13.39 -20.93
N ARG A 509 7.06 12.95 -22.19
CA ARG A 509 5.98 13.23 -23.16
C ARG A 509 4.60 12.80 -22.65
N GLN A 510 4.53 11.63 -22.01
CA GLN A 510 3.28 11.09 -21.47
C GLN A 510 2.74 11.97 -20.34
N MET A 511 3.56 12.30 -19.34
CA MET A 511 3.14 13.16 -18.23
C MET A 511 2.70 14.54 -18.73
N LEU A 512 3.40 15.09 -19.72
CA LEU A 512 3.01 16.33 -20.34
C LEU A 512 1.64 16.24 -21.02
N GLN A 513 1.34 15.14 -21.72
CA GLN A 513 0.04 14.91 -22.35
C GLN A 513 -1.08 14.76 -21.31
N GLU A 514 -0.87 13.95 -20.28
CA GLU A 514 -1.85 13.74 -19.21
C GLU A 514 -2.13 15.02 -18.42
N LEU A 515 -1.09 15.80 -18.09
CA LEU A 515 -1.27 17.12 -17.46
C LEU A 515 -2.04 18.06 -18.39
N SER A 516 -1.70 18.11 -19.68
CA SER A 516 -2.41 18.95 -20.65
C SER A 516 -3.89 18.59 -20.71
N GLN A 517 -4.23 17.30 -20.71
CA GLN A 517 -5.62 16.84 -20.68
C GLN A 517 -6.33 17.28 -19.40
N GLN A 518 -5.71 17.09 -18.23
CA GLN A 518 -6.33 17.49 -16.97
C GLN A 518 -6.57 19.01 -16.87
N ILE A 519 -5.62 19.82 -17.36
CA ILE A 519 -5.78 21.28 -17.40
C ILE A 519 -6.88 21.70 -18.38
N GLU A 520 -6.96 21.06 -19.55
CA GLU A 520 -8.03 21.32 -20.51
C GLU A 520 -9.41 20.92 -19.96
N GLU A 521 -9.51 19.77 -19.29
CA GLU A 521 -10.73 19.34 -18.62
C GLU A 521 -11.21 20.40 -17.63
N ILE A 522 -10.34 20.85 -16.72
CA ILE A 522 -10.66 21.92 -15.75
C ILE A 522 -11.08 23.21 -16.47
N HIS A 523 -10.35 23.61 -17.51
CA HIS A 523 -10.65 24.82 -18.26
C HIS A 523 -12.01 24.77 -18.95
N SER A 524 -12.41 23.59 -19.43
CA SER A 524 -13.68 23.37 -20.15
C SER A 524 -14.91 23.26 -19.25
N GLU A 525 -14.73 23.21 -17.92
CA GLU A 525 -15.84 23.09 -16.96
C GLU A 525 -16.67 24.38 -16.90
N LYS A 526 -17.95 24.29 -17.32
CA LYS A 526 -18.91 25.41 -17.33
C LYS A 526 -19.91 25.37 -16.17
N SER A 527 -19.85 24.35 -15.33
CA SER A 527 -20.81 24.15 -14.23
C SER A 527 -20.47 25.02 -13.02
N ALA A 528 -21.50 25.54 -12.35
CA ALA A 528 -21.38 26.16 -11.04
C ALA A 528 -20.80 25.19 -9.98
N SER A 529 -20.98 23.88 -10.19
CA SER A 529 -20.43 22.79 -9.38
C SER A 529 -19.11 22.20 -9.90
N GLY A 530 -18.39 22.93 -10.74
CA GLY A 530 -17.08 22.50 -11.27
C GLY A 530 -15.94 22.64 -10.25
N THR A 531 -14.72 22.52 -10.76
CA THR A 531 -13.49 22.65 -9.99
C THR A 531 -13.35 24.09 -9.49
N ARG A 532 -13.31 24.26 -8.17
CA ARG A 532 -13.15 25.53 -7.45
C ARG A 532 -11.69 25.92 -7.25
N ALA A 533 -10.80 24.93 -7.09
CA ALA A 533 -9.36 25.12 -6.94
C ALA A 533 -8.61 23.86 -7.39
N LEU A 534 -7.37 24.03 -7.84
CA LEU A 534 -6.48 22.94 -8.23
C LEU A 534 -5.27 22.86 -7.29
N ILE A 535 -4.95 21.66 -6.81
CA ILE A 535 -3.72 21.36 -6.10
C ILE A 535 -2.84 20.48 -6.98
N LEU A 536 -1.60 20.91 -7.23
CA LEU A 536 -0.54 20.10 -7.80
C LEU A 536 0.39 19.62 -6.69
N ALA A 537 0.58 18.31 -6.59
CA ALA A 537 1.44 17.71 -5.58
C ALA A 537 2.21 16.51 -6.15
N SER A 538 2.98 15.84 -5.31
CA SER A 538 3.59 14.55 -5.64
C SER A 538 2.92 13.42 -4.87
N ALA A 539 2.86 12.23 -5.48
CA ALA A 539 2.56 10.98 -4.79
C ALA A 539 3.84 10.25 -4.32
N VAL A 540 5.01 10.71 -4.76
CA VAL A 540 6.34 10.16 -4.44
C VAL A 540 6.96 10.92 -3.29
N ASP A 541 7.45 10.20 -2.29
CA ASP A 541 8.14 10.81 -1.14
C ASP A 541 9.46 11.48 -1.56
N ASN A 542 9.84 12.55 -0.85
CA ASN A 542 11.10 13.29 -1.07
C ASN A 542 11.31 13.92 -2.46
N VAL A 543 10.31 13.93 -3.33
CA VAL A 543 10.40 14.63 -4.61
C VAL A 543 9.06 15.17 -5.06
N PHE A 544 9.05 16.45 -5.46
CA PHE A 544 7.95 17.05 -6.20
C PHE A 544 8.09 16.72 -7.68
N CYS A 545 9.18 17.17 -8.31
CA CYS A 545 9.49 16.94 -9.72
C CYS A 545 10.97 17.23 -10.02
N ALA A 546 11.68 16.27 -10.60
CA ALA A 546 13.10 16.41 -10.95
C ALA A 546 13.38 17.26 -12.21
N GLY A 547 12.33 17.74 -12.89
CA GLY A 547 12.45 18.50 -14.14
C GLY A 547 12.18 17.63 -15.37
N ALA A 548 12.70 18.03 -16.53
CA ALA A 548 12.50 17.27 -17.77
C ALA A 548 13.19 15.89 -17.72
N ASP A 549 12.57 14.87 -18.32
CA ASP A 549 13.16 13.53 -18.41
C ASP A 549 14.38 13.52 -19.36
N LEU A 550 15.58 13.70 -18.79
CA LEU A 550 16.82 13.78 -19.56
C LEU A 550 17.15 12.46 -20.29
N LYS A 551 16.69 11.31 -19.78
CA LYS A 551 16.88 10.01 -20.45
C LYS A 551 16.04 9.95 -21.72
N GLU A 552 14.80 10.45 -21.67
CA GLU A 552 13.94 10.59 -22.84
C GLU A 552 14.51 11.64 -23.81
N ARG A 553 14.90 12.81 -23.30
CA ARG A 553 15.46 13.91 -24.11
C ARG A 553 16.73 13.52 -24.87
N LYS A 554 17.59 12.68 -24.28
CA LYS A 554 18.82 12.21 -24.96
C LYS A 554 18.52 11.46 -26.26
N LYS A 555 17.33 10.87 -26.40
CA LYS A 555 16.92 10.10 -27.58
C LYS A 555 16.18 10.93 -28.62
N MET A 556 15.85 12.19 -28.32
CA MET A 556 15.08 13.06 -29.22
C MET A 556 15.98 13.73 -30.25
N SER A 557 15.50 13.83 -31.48
CA SER A 557 16.05 14.75 -32.46
C SER A 557 15.86 16.22 -32.05
N VAL A 558 16.53 17.14 -32.75
CA VAL A 558 16.36 18.59 -32.51
C VAL A 558 14.91 19.03 -32.74
N SER A 559 14.29 18.55 -33.82
CA SER A 559 12.88 18.87 -34.15
C SER A 559 11.93 18.36 -33.07
N GLU A 560 12.11 17.12 -32.61
CA GLU A 560 11.28 16.57 -31.53
C GLU A 560 11.48 17.32 -30.21
N THR A 561 12.71 17.72 -29.91
CA THR A 561 13.00 18.55 -28.73
C THR A 561 12.28 19.89 -28.82
N GLN A 562 12.24 20.53 -29.99
CA GLN A 562 11.49 21.77 -30.21
C GLN A 562 9.99 21.57 -30.01
N GLN A 563 9.42 20.51 -30.59
CA GLN A 563 8.00 20.18 -30.41
C GLN A 563 7.64 19.92 -28.94
N PHE A 564 8.48 19.16 -28.23
CA PHE A 564 8.30 18.92 -26.80
C PHE A 564 8.33 20.23 -26.00
N LEU A 565 9.29 21.13 -26.28
CA LEU A 565 9.38 22.43 -25.60
C LEU A 565 8.18 23.34 -25.90
N VAL A 566 7.64 23.30 -27.12
CA VAL A 566 6.42 24.04 -27.47
C VAL A 566 5.23 23.51 -26.67
N ALA A 567 5.02 22.19 -26.65
CA ALA A 567 3.95 21.57 -25.87
C ALA A 567 4.10 21.84 -24.36
N LEU A 568 5.32 21.78 -23.83
CA LEU A 568 5.61 22.05 -22.42
C LEU A 568 5.24 23.49 -22.04
N ARG A 569 5.66 24.46 -22.86
CA ARG A 569 5.33 25.87 -22.65
C ARG A 569 3.83 26.16 -22.79
N ASP A 570 3.17 25.53 -23.75
CA ASP A 570 1.72 25.66 -23.93
C ASP A 570 0.98 25.15 -22.68
N MET A 571 1.27 23.93 -22.23
CA MET A 571 0.65 23.36 -21.03
C MET A 571 0.89 24.24 -19.79
N PHE A 572 2.14 24.69 -19.56
CA PHE A 572 2.48 25.57 -18.43
C PHE A 572 1.78 26.92 -18.51
N SER A 573 1.58 27.45 -19.73
CA SER A 573 0.85 28.70 -19.94
C SER A 573 -0.63 28.53 -19.68
N ARG A 574 -1.24 27.41 -20.08
CA ARG A 574 -2.65 27.08 -19.78
C ARG A 574 -2.87 26.88 -18.29
N LEU A 575 -1.98 26.16 -17.60
CA LEU A 575 -2.04 26.01 -16.14
C LEU A 575 -1.98 27.37 -15.43
N ALA A 576 -1.05 28.24 -15.84
CA ALA A 576 -0.91 29.58 -15.26
C ALA A 576 -2.06 30.53 -15.62
N ALA A 577 -2.86 30.21 -16.65
CA ALA A 577 -4.00 30.99 -17.10
C ALA A 577 -5.34 30.44 -16.60
N LEU A 578 -5.35 29.37 -15.78
CA LEU A 578 -6.58 28.87 -15.21
C LEU A 578 -7.26 29.96 -14.37
N PRO A 579 -8.57 30.21 -14.57
CA PRO A 579 -9.29 31.26 -13.85
C PRO A 579 -9.61 30.88 -12.40
N ILE A 580 -9.13 29.73 -11.93
CA ILE A 580 -9.33 29.22 -10.57
C ILE A 580 -8.01 29.26 -9.79
N PRO A 581 -8.06 29.36 -8.45
CA PRO A 581 -6.88 29.21 -7.60
C PRO A 581 -6.13 27.91 -7.89
N THR A 582 -4.80 28.00 -7.94
CA THR A 582 -3.91 26.85 -8.15
C THR A 582 -2.82 26.86 -7.09
N ILE A 583 -2.56 25.72 -6.46
CA ILE A 583 -1.63 25.58 -5.33
C ILE A 583 -0.63 24.47 -5.67
N ALA A 584 0.66 24.75 -5.58
CA ALA A 584 1.70 23.72 -5.64
C ALA A 584 2.13 23.31 -4.23
N CYS A 585 1.93 22.04 -3.87
CA CYS A 585 2.42 21.43 -2.63
C CYS A 585 3.76 20.75 -2.91
N VAL A 586 4.85 21.43 -2.56
CA VAL A 586 6.22 21.00 -2.84
C VAL A 586 6.81 20.33 -1.61
N SER A 587 7.02 19.02 -1.70
CA SER A 587 7.80 18.25 -0.73
C SER A 587 9.01 17.64 -1.41
N GLY A 588 10.18 17.78 -0.76
CA GLY A 588 11.45 17.34 -1.32
C GLY A 588 11.89 18.13 -2.57
N LEU A 589 12.49 17.45 -3.55
CA LEU A 589 13.14 18.10 -4.68
C LEU A 589 12.16 18.69 -5.71
N ALA A 590 12.34 19.95 -6.11
CA ALA A 590 11.73 20.54 -7.30
C ALA A 590 12.78 21.28 -8.13
N LEU A 591 13.27 20.66 -9.20
CA LEU A 591 14.41 21.17 -9.97
C LEU A 591 14.05 21.45 -11.43
N GLY A 592 14.62 22.53 -11.97
CA GLY A 592 14.44 22.94 -13.36
C GLY A 592 12.96 23.01 -13.74
N GLY A 593 12.56 22.24 -14.75
CA GLY A 593 11.16 22.07 -15.16
C GLY A 593 10.16 21.78 -14.03
N GLY A 594 10.59 21.14 -12.93
CA GLY A 594 9.76 20.88 -11.76
C GLY A 594 9.49 22.12 -10.91
N LEU A 595 10.49 23.01 -10.75
CA LEU A 595 10.27 24.32 -10.17
C LEU A 595 9.47 25.20 -11.15
N GLU A 596 9.75 25.14 -12.44
CA GLU A 596 8.97 25.87 -13.45
C GLU A 596 7.48 25.47 -13.44
N LEU A 597 7.15 24.20 -13.18
CA LEU A 597 5.79 23.74 -12.99
C LEU A 597 5.16 24.36 -11.72
N ALA A 598 5.87 24.35 -10.58
CA ALA A 598 5.39 24.96 -9.34
C ALA A 598 5.23 26.50 -9.45
N LEU A 599 6.02 27.16 -10.30
CA LEU A 599 5.93 28.59 -10.60
C LEU A 599 4.70 28.93 -11.46
N CYS A 600 4.06 27.94 -12.11
CA CYS A 600 2.80 28.16 -12.82
C CYS A 600 1.60 28.23 -11.87
N CYS A 601 1.72 27.72 -10.65
CA CYS A 601 0.67 27.84 -9.64
C CYS A 601 0.64 29.25 -9.02
N HIS A 602 -0.55 29.69 -8.62
CA HIS A 602 -0.73 30.96 -7.92
C HIS A 602 -0.03 30.93 -6.55
N LEU A 603 -0.24 29.87 -5.78
CA LEU A 603 0.28 29.69 -4.42
C LEU A 603 1.18 28.45 -4.31
N ARG A 604 2.01 28.44 -3.26
CA ARG A 604 3.04 27.40 -3.03
C ARG A 604 3.12 27.09 -1.54
N VAL A 605 2.91 25.82 -1.19
CA VAL A 605 3.09 25.25 0.15
C VAL A 605 4.33 24.37 0.12
N PHE A 606 5.33 24.66 0.95
CA PHE A 606 6.55 23.85 1.01
C PHE A 606 6.61 23.12 2.34
N SER A 607 7.05 21.86 2.33
CA SER A 607 7.52 21.21 3.56
C SER A 607 8.98 21.55 3.85
N SER A 608 9.41 21.38 5.10
CA SER A 608 10.76 21.71 5.56
C SER A 608 11.88 21.01 4.79
N ASN A 609 11.65 19.82 4.23
CA ASN A 609 12.60 19.10 3.37
C ASN A 609 12.61 19.58 1.91
N ALA A 610 11.81 20.59 1.53
CA ALA A 610 11.78 21.06 0.16
C ALA A 610 13.11 21.70 -0.24
N ARG A 611 13.61 21.31 -1.43
CA ARG A 611 14.83 21.83 -2.04
C ARG A 611 14.54 22.15 -3.50
N VAL A 612 14.65 23.43 -3.87
CA VAL A 612 14.22 23.89 -5.18
C VAL A 612 15.30 24.66 -5.92
N GLY A 613 15.29 24.65 -7.25
CA GLY A 613 16.28 25.43 -8.02
C GLY A 613 16.14 25.28 -9.53
N LEU A 614 16.89 26.12 -10.26
CA LEU A 614 16.98 26.13 -11.72
C LEU A 614 18.43 25.84 -12.17
N PRO A 615 18.88 24.57 -12.15
CA PRO A 615 20.29 24.20 -12.38
C PRO A 615 20.69 24.16 -13.88
N GLU A 616 19.81 24.54 -14.80
CA GLU A 616 19.96 24.37 -16.25
C GLU A 616 21.27 24.93 -16.84
N THR A 617 21.77 26.04 -16.31
CA THR A 617 23.03 26.66 -16.76
C THR A 617 24.24 25.76 -16.55
N ARG A 618 24.20 24.87 -15.54
CA ARG A 618 25.22 23.83 -15.30
C ARG A 618 25.19 22.71 -16.35
N LEU A 619 24.10 22.60 -17.10
CA LEU A 619 23.92 21.65 -18.20
C LEU A 619 24.06 22.34 -19.57
N ALA A 620 24.62 23.56 -19.61
CA ALA A 620 24.74 24.38 -20.82
C ALA A 620 23.39 24.63 -21.53
N ILE A 621 22.30 24.69 -20.77
CA ILE A 621 20.96 25.07 -21.24
C ILE A 621 20.39 26.18 -20.33
N ILE A 622 19.18 26.64 -20.63
CA ILE A 622 18.49 27.66 -19.81
C ILE A 622 17.15 27.11 -19.31
N PRO A 623 16.60 27.65 -18.19
CA PRO A 623 15.22 27.40 -17.80
C PRO A 623 14.30 27.81 -18.96
N GLY A 624 13.58 26.84 -19.49
CA GLY A 624 13.01 26.91 -20.83
C GLY A 624 11.49 26.93 -20.88
N ALA A 625 10.80 26.72 -19.76
CA ALA A 625 9.34 26.60 -19.66
C ALA A 625 8.68 27.70 -18.80
N GLY A 626 9.47 28.65 -18.29
CA GLY A 626 8.96 29.82 -17.58
C GLY A 626 9.84 30.37 -16.48
N GLY A 627 10.89 29.66 -16.11
CA GLY A 627 11.73 29.95 -14.95
C GLY A 627 12.37 31.32 -15.02
N THR A 628 12.81 31.77 -16.19
CA THR A 628 13.47 33.08 -16.34
C THR A 628 12.55 34.27 -16.12
N TYR A 629 11.25 34.16 -16.42
CA TYR A 629 10.31 35.27 -16.27
C TYR A 629 9.34 35.11 -15.10
N ARG A 630 8.85 33.90 -14.78
CA ARG A 630 7.95 33.70 -13.63
C ARG A 630 8.70 33.84 -12.30
N LEU A 631 9.92 33.32 -12.19
CA LEU A 631 10.72 33.44 -10.97
C LEU A 631 11.01 34.91 -10.65
N SER A 632 11.42 35.70 -11.66
CA SER A 632 11.73 37.12 -11.49
C SER A 632 10.55 37.95 -10.98
N LYS A 633 9.31 37.58 -11.36
CA LYS A 633 8.07 38.21 -10.86
C LYS A 633 7.78 37.87 -9.40
N ILE A 634 8.24 36.72 -8.91
CA ILE A 634 7.95 36.22 -7.56
C ILE A 634 9.01 36.65 -6.55
N VAL A 635 10.30 36.43 -6.85
CA VAL A 635 11.41 36.70 -5.91
C VAL A 635 12.21 37.96 -6.25
N GLY A 636 11.81 38.69 -7.30
CA GLY A 636 12.57 39.81 -7.84
C GLY A 636 13.71 39.39 -8.77
N SER A 637 14.15 40.32 -9.62
CA SER A 637 15.16 40.04 -10.66
C SER A 637 16.53 39.64 -10.08
N SER A 638 16.93 40.22 -8.93
CA SER A 638 18.24 39.92 -8.31
C SER A 638 18.32 38.48 -7.80
N ASN A 639 17.33 38.03 -7.02
CA ASN A 639 17.30 36.65 -6.51
C ASN A 639 17.12 35.64 -7.65
N ALA A 640 16.33 35.99 -8.68
CA ALA A 640 16.19 35.14 -9.85
C ALA A 640 17.53 34.97 -10.61
N LEU A 641 18.30 36.05 -10.78
CA LEU A 641 19.63 35.98 -11.38
C LEU A 641 20.59 35.12 -10.56
N ASP A 642 20.63 35.27 -9.23
CA ASP A 642 21.44 34.42 -8.36
C ASP A 642 21.13 32.93 -8.57
N LEU A 643 19.84 32.56 -8.50
CA LEU A 643 19.42 31.16 -8.65
C LEU A 643 19.72 30.58 -10.03
N VAL A 644 19.48 31.35 -11.11
CA VAL A 644 19.70 30.88 -12.49
C VAL A 644 21.18 30.83 -12.85
N LEU A 645 21.97 31.84 -12.46
CA LEU A 645 23.40 31.91 -12.80
C LEU A 645 24.22 30.89 -12.00
N THR A 646 23.92 30.72 -10.71
CA THR A 646 24.65 29.76 -9.87
C THR A 646 24.15 28.33 -10.03
N GLY A 647 22.88 28.15 -10.42
CA GLY A 647 22.19 26.86 -10.43
C GLY A 647 22.11 26.20 -9.05
N ARG A 648 22.22 26.97 -7.96
CA ARG A 648 22.19 26.45 -6.59
C ARG A 648 20.79 25.98 -6.20
N HIS A 649 20.74 25.13 -5.19
CA HIS A 649 19.47 24.73 -4.57
C HIS A 649 19.15 25.68 -3.41
N LEU A 650 17.87 25.96 -3.27
CA LEU A 650 17.27 26.82 -2.26
C LEU A 650 16.52 25.92 -1.27
N GLU A 651 16.88 26.00 0.01
CA GLU A 651 16.16 25.30 1.08
C GLU A 651 14.80 25.97 1.36
N ALA A 652 13.86 25.22 1.94
CA ALA A 652 12.50 25.69 2.15
C ALA A 652 12.38 26.99 2.97
N SER A 653 13.21 27.17 4.00
CA SER A 653 13.24 28.39 4.83
C SER A 653 13.77 29.62 4.08
N GLU A 654 14.78 29.42 3.24
CA GLU A 654 15.30 30.48 2.37
C GLU A 654 14.28 30.83 1.28
N ALA A 655 13.61 29.82 0.71
CA ALA A 655 12.52 30.01 -0.24
C ALA A 655 11.35 30.80 0.35
N ALA A 656 11.01 30.58 1.62
CA ALA A 656 10.01 31.38 2.34
C ALA A 656 10.48 32.83 2.52
N SER A 657 11.75 33.02 2.92
CA SER A 657 12.33 34.35 3.11
C SER A 657 12.40 35.18 1.83
N MET A 658 12.54 34.52 0.67
CA MET A 658 12.54 35.17 -0.65
C MET A 658 11.14 35.39 -1.24
N GLY A 659 10.07 34.94 -0.58
CA GLY A 659 8.70 35.02 -1.09
C GLY A 659 8.34 33.95 -2.13
N LEU A 660 9.20 32.95 -2.37
CA LEU A 660 8.91 31.83 -3.25
C LEU A 660 7.92 30.84 -2.63
N CYS A 661 7.98 30.66 -1.32
CA CYS A 661 7.07 29.83 -0.52
C CYS A 661 6.08 30.70 0.25
N HIS A 662 4.77 30.42 0.14
CA HIS A 662 3.72 31.16 0.84
C HIS A 662 3.33 30.54 2.18
N ARG A 663 3.50 29.22 2.32
CA ARG A 663 3.25 28.47 3.56
C ARG A 663 4.36 27.43 3.72
N LEU A 664 5.16 27.58 4.77
CA LEU A 664 6.19 26.62 5.15
C LEU A 664 5.63 25.72 6.24
N VAL A 665 5.61 24.41 6.01
CA VAL A 665 5.17 23.42 6.99
C VAL A 665 6.36 22.66 7.54
N THR A 666 6.46 22.62 8.87
CA THR A 666 7.51 21.91 9.62
C THR A 666 6.88 20.77 10.39
N VAL A 667 7.53 19.61 10.44
CA VAL A 667 7.14 18.53 11.35
C VAL A 667 7.97 18.66 12.63
N ASP A 668 7.32 18.66 13.79
CA ASP A 668 7.89 19.05 15.08
C ASP A 668 9.18 18.33 15.50
N ALA A 669 9.95 19.00 16.37
CA ALA A 669 11.33 18.72 16.78
C ALA A 669 11.53 17.53 17.75
N GLU A 670 10.48 16.79 18.13
CA GLU A 670 10.58 15.61 19.03
C GLU A 670 11.07 14.32 18.31
N GLY A 671 11.99 14.46 17.36
CA GLY A 671 12.88 13.39 16.90
C GLY A 671 12.28 12.22 16.10
N THR A 672 10.95 12.13 15.95
CA THR A 672 10.25 11.04 15.24
C THR A 672 9.55 11.49 13.93
N GLY A 673 9.72 12.76 13.56
CA GLY A 673 8.90 13.49 12.60
C GLY A 673 9.50 13.83 11.22
N GLN A 674 10.74 13.43 10.89
CA GLN A 674 11.35 13.84 9.61
C GLN A 674 11.06 12.89 8.44
N SER A 675 10.12 11.95 8.56
CA SER A 675 9.89 10.99 7.50
C SER A 675 9.30 11.69 6.25
N PRO A 676 9.90 11.47 5.06
CA PRO A 676 9.52 12.13 3.79
C PRO A 676 8.03 12.04 3.43
N ASP A 677 7.39 10.93 3.78
CA ASP A 677 5.97 10.66 3.59
C ASP A 677 5.09 11.58 4.43
N LYS A 678 5.43 11.80 5.71
CA LYS A 678 4.71 12.74 6.59
C LYS A 678 4.82 14.17 6.11
N GLN A 679 6.02 14.58 5.69
CA GLN A 679 6.25 15.93 5.15
C GLN A 679 5.43 16.16 3.86
N ARG A 680 5.39 15.15 2.98
CA ARG A 680 4.53 15.19 1.79
C ARG A 680 3.05 15.27 2.17
N ALA A 681 2.58 14.39 3.03
CA ALA A 681 1.18 14.37 3.48
C ALA A 681 0.76 15.72 4.09
N LEU A 682 1.57 16.26 5.01
CA LEU A 682 1.30 17.54 5.67
C LEU A 682 1.28 18.72 4.69
N SER A 683 2.16 18.72 3.68
CA SER A 683 2.14 19.76 2.63
C SER A 683 0.85 19.72 1.81
N ILE A 684 0.32 18.52 1.53
CA ILE A 684 -0.93 18.32 0.80
C ILE A 684 -2.12 18.73 1.66
N GLU A 685 -2.16 18.29 2.92
CA GLU A 685 -3.19 18.66 3.90
C GLU A 685 -3.29 20.17 4.07
N THR A 686 -2.13 20.85 4.23
CA THR A 686 -2.08 22.31 4.31
C THR A 686 -2.53 22.98 3.00
N GLY A 687 -2.23 22.37 1.86
CA GLY A 687 -2.74 22.82 0.56
C GLY A 687 -4.26 22.70 0.46
N ILE A 688 -4.84 21.61 0.95
CA ILE A 688 -6.29 21.38 1.00
C ILE A 688 -6.95 22.41 1.93
N ALA A 689 -6.39 22.62 3.13
CA ALA A 689 -6.91 23.62 4.07
C ALA A 689 -6.89 25.03 3.47
N LEU A 690 -5.79 25.40 2.80
CA LEU A 690 -5.68 26.68 2.09
C LEU A 690 -6.69 26.79 0.94
N ALA A 691 -6.89 25.73 0.17
CA ALA A 691 -7.91 25.70 -0.88
C ALA A 691 -9.33 25.84 -0.31
N GLN A 692 -9.64 25.17 0.80
CA GLN A 692 -10.93 25.28 1.48
C GLN A 692 -11.18 26.70 2.00
N GLU A 693 -10.17 27.33 2.59
CA GLU A 693 -10.22 28.73 3.03
C GLU A 693 -10.56 29.66 1.85
N ILE A 694 -9.87 29.50 0.72
CA ILE A 694 -10.16 30.28 -0.50
C ILE A 694 -11.58 29.99 -1.02
N CYS A 695 -12.03 28.74 -0.96
CA CYS A 695 -13.35 28.32 -1.45
C CYS A 695 -14.52 28.84 -0.59
N MET A 696 -14.27 29.34 0.63
CA MET A 696 -15.26 30.08 1.42
C MET A 696 -15.71 31.38 0.72
N GLY A 697 -14.91 31.93 -0.19
CA GLY A 697 -15.30 33.06 -1.03
C GLY A 697 -16.24 32.64 -2.17
N GLY A 698 -17.09 33.57 -2.61
CA GLY A 698 -18.03 33.36 -3.72
C GLY A 698 -17.30 32.90 -5.00
N PRO A 699 -17.70 31.78 -5.63
CA PRO A 699 -17.03 31.24 -6.82
C PRO A 699 -16.75 32.25 -7.92
N VAL A 700 -17.73 33.09 -8.28
CA VAL A 700 -17.56 34.09 -9.35
C VAL A 700 -16.54 35.15 -8.95
N ALA A 701 -16.63 35.66 -7.72
CA ALA A 701 -15.72 36.69 -7.21
C ALA A 701 -14.27 36.20 -7.11
N VAL A 702 -14.05 34.97 -6.64
CA VAL A 702 -12.71 34.38 -6.59
C VAL A 702 -12.10 34.26 -7.99
N ARG A 703 -12.86 33.80 -8.98
CA ARG A 703 -12.38 33.71 -10.38
C ARG A 703 -12.09 35.08 -10.99
N ALA A 704 -12.95 36.06 -10.73
CA ALA A 704 -12.77 37.43 -11.18
C ALA A 704 -11.49 38.05 -10.58
N ALA A 705 -11.23 37.83 -9.28
CA ALA A 705 -10.02 38.30 -8.61
C ALA A 705 -8.74 37.67 -9.17
N VAL A 706 -8.75 36.35 -9.42
CA VAL A 706 -7.61 35.66 -10.08
C VAL A 706 -7.33 36.27 -11.45
N SER A 707 -8.38 36.51 -12.24
CA SER A 707 -8.26 37.09 -13.58
C SER A 707 -7.72 38.53 -13.56
N ALA A 708 -8.19 39.36 -12.62
CA ALA A 708 -7.73 40.73 -12.44
C ALA A 708 -6.25 40.80 -12.04
N LEU A 709 -5.80 39.89 -11.17
CA LEU A 709 -4.41 39.81 -10.74
C LEU A 709 -3.47 39.26 -11.82
N ALA A 710 -3.99 38.49 -12.79
CA ALA A 710 -3.20 37.99 -13.91
C ALA A 710 -2.77 39.11 -14.88
N VAL A 711 -3.62 40.11 -15.08
CA VAL A 711 -3.35 41.31 -15.91
C VAL A 711 -3.70 42.58 -15.12
N PRO A 712 -2.83 43.02 -14.19
CA PRO A 712 -3.13 44.15 -13.30
C PRO A 712 -3.37 45.44 -14.07
N GLY A 713 -4.42 46.17 -13.68
CA GLY A 713 -4.75 47.48 -14.22
C GLY A 713 -6.18 47.88 -13.89
N GLU A 714 -6.43 49.18 -13.75
CA GLU A 714 -7.73 49.74 -13.38
C GLU A 714 -8.87 49.23 -14.28
N ALA A 715 -8.64 49.17 -15.60
CA ALA A 715 -9.65 48.68 -16.54
C ALA A 715 -10.01 47.19 -16.33
N THR A 716 -9.00 46.33 -16.08
CA THR A 716 -9.23 44.90 -15.80
C THR A 716 -9.93 44.72 -14.44
N GLU A 717 -9.54 45.50 -13.43
CA GLU A 717 -10.15 45.48 -12.10
C GLU A 717 -11.63 45.89 -12.16
N ASN A 718 -11.95 47.00 -12.84
CA ASN A 718 -13.32 47.47 -13.01
C ASN A 718 -14.18 46.43 -13.75
N ALA A 719 -13.68 45.85 -14.85
CA ALA A 719 -14.40 44.80 -15.57
C ALA A 719 -14.64 43.53 -14.72
N ALA A 720 -13.65 43.13 -13.90
CA ALA A 720 -13.80 42.03 -12.97
C ALA A 720 -14.84 42.35 -11.88
N TYR A 721 -14.85 43.58 -11.36
CA TYR A 721 -15.83 44.02 -10.37
C TYR A 721 -17.24 44.08 -10.95
N ASP A 722 -17.39 44.61 -12.16
CA ASP A 722 -18.68 44.67 -12.86
C ASP A 722 -19.27 43.27 -13.05
N SER A 723 -18.44 42.26 -13.35
CA SER A 723 -18.88 40.88 -13.52
C SER A 723 -19.50 40.23 -12.26
N VAL A 724 -19.24 40.79 -11.06
CA VAL A 724 -19.76 40.25 -9.80
C VAL A 724 -20.97 41.02 -9.27
N LEU A 725 -21.25 42.23 -9.79
CA LEU A 725 -22.26 43.15 -9.25
C LEU A 725 -23.67 42.56 -9.20
N GLU A 726 -24.05 41.79 -10.21
CA GLU A 726 -25.40 41.24 -10.37
C GLU A 726 -25.50 39.76 -9.98
N THR A 727 -24.42 39.16 -9.48
CA THR A 727 -24.40 37.74 -9.09
C THR A 727 -25.30 37.48 -7.88
N LYS A 728 -25.96 36.32 -7.87
CA LYS A 728 -26.76 35.87 -6.71
C LYS A 728 -25.87 35.74 -5.49
N ASP A 729 -24.63 35.29 -5.65
CA ASP A 729 -23.65 35.20 -4.58
C ASP A 729 -23.41 36.55 -3.88
N ARG A 730 -23.27 37.65 -4.63
CA ARG A 730 -23.09 38.98 -4.04
C ARG A 730 -24.35 39.43 -3.29
N ILE A 731 -25.53 39.21 -3.89
CA ILE A 731 -26.81 39.58 -3.27
C ILE A 731 -27.00 38.81 -1.95
N GLU A 732 -26.74 37.51 -1.97
CA GLU A 732 -26.76 36.63 -0.79
C GLU A 732 -25.75 37.08 0.28
N ALA A 733 -24.55 37.52 -0.09
CA ALA A 733 -23.59 38.07 0.87
C ALA A 733 -24.14 39.30 1.61
N LEU A 734 -24.79 40.22 0.88
CA LEU A 734 -25.39 41.42 1.46
C LEU A 734 -26.58 41.08 2.37
N GLN A 735 -27.41 40.12 1.95
CA GLN A 735 -28.53 39.63 2.75
C GLN A 735 -28.04 38.94 4.03
N ALA A 736 -27.11 38.00 3.92
CA ALA A 736 -26.53 37.29 5.06
C ALA A 736 -25.87 38.24 6.07
N TYR A 737 -25.20 39.29 5.60
CA TYR A 737 -24.63 40.34 6.44
C TYR A 737 -25.71 41.07 7.25
N SER A 738 -26.81 41.47 6.60
CA SER A 738 -27.94 42.13 7.29
C SER A 738 -28.60 41.22 8.33
N GLU A 739 -28.64 39.91 8.07
CA GLU A 739 -29.22 38.88 8.93
C GLU A 739 -28.23 38.32 9.97
N LYS A 740 -26.98 38.78 9.98
CA LYS A 740 -25.88 38.30 10.86
C LYS A 740 -25.64 36.78 10.79
N ARG A 741 -25.78 36.19 9.59
CA ARG A 741 -25.47 34.78 9.32
C ARG A 741 -24.31 34.66 8.33
N LYS A 742 -23.75 33.46 8.18
CA LYS A 742 -22.78 33.17 7.12
C LYS A 742 -23.51 33.06 5.76
N PRO A 743 -22.93 33.60 4.68
CA PRO A 743 -23.50 33.45 3.34
C PRO A 743 -23.35 32.02 2.82
N ILE A 744 -24.23 31.62 1.91
CA ILE A 744 -24.15 30.33 1.20
C ILE A 744 -24.03 30.61 -0.30
N PHE A 745 -22.84 30.38 -0.86
CA PHE A 745 -22.58 30.68 -2.26
C PHE A 745 -22.91 29.50 -3.19
N THR A 746 -23.61 29.77 -4.29
CA THR A 746 -24.01 28.78 -5.29
C THR A 746 -23.22 28.93 -6.59
N GLY A 747 -22.44 29.99 -6.75
CA GLY A 747 -21.64 30.24 -7.96
C GLY A 747 -22.42 30.83 -9.12
N GLU A 748 -23.54 31.48 -8.82
CA GLU A 748 -24.49 32.08 -9.76
C GLU A 748 -24.56 33.60 -9.64
#